data_AF-A0A327LUC5-F1
#
_entry.id   AF-A0A327LUC5-F1
#
_cell.length_a   1.000
_cell.length_b   1.000
_cell.length_c   1.000
_cell.angle_alpha   90.00
_cell.angle_beta   90.00
_cell.angle_gamma   90.00
#
_symmetry.space_group_name_H-M   'P 1'
#
loop_
_entity.id
_entity.type
_entity.pdbx_description
1 polymer ?
#
loop_
_entity_poly.entity_id
_entity_poly.type
_entity_poly.pdbx_seq_one_letter_code
_entity_poly.pdbx_strand_id
1 'polypeptide(L)'
;MSRTSDQMELREEDIRKHYPAAAALLLGFDHTPRIGKGKDAPEVERSAGIGTRRRFRTTTPGLVTRSTARPEGVQLIARIEAADGDDPLVSPAQASVMNGLRRALAIALALAETYGAQVGLAELKRANLEGALPPDRKTEFAELLSAEALITLHVFANATAFLLSPHLGEVSVEVGEVEEVLTDNGQLALHGALWELDQDISAFAGDDARLVATVCAFAEQVMEKVALRAQNAARLEPFTGAAWKVEADDFQIRGFTPARAAKGSVLTMTFKKPHEVVGNHIAKYQALRLSKMLMAYDFERHLNPFAELGGFIFTFMGDGAPGTGKTTLIQMMAGLLKGYCDNAGYPFRYQNFGIDNIDSYQGKSGQNAKAFVQGVLDPNVIGFGTIDDIDQIAGKRGDRQSSAGQQEVTAVFMEAFAGANTVVRGNCTFGMFSNFPENVDDALRQRAGARFLVDGPQTREDYIDILHLLMGRKHDIPLGDHELYAAQEIRRAVARSFESHNRPHEEGLIGVYERVEAEIGRLDTIAKLGTYLKAIQEADPRFTGRAIKNITDAVKVRAMDFELPDEWMEEPDLFLFKDYETKAGMIEELRQPITVEMVVQEINRYADSEFRYADKSDEVAIANMVRDMQRTEAAKRRYLEGKNG
;
A
#
# COMPACT_ATOMS: atom_id res chain seq x y z
N MET A 1 -20.36 -14.59 -21.41
CA MET A 1 -21.40 -14.15 -20.46
C MET A 1 -20.96 -14.59 -19.07
N SER A 2 -20.35 -13.69 -18.30
CA SER A 2 -19.81 -13.98 -16.97
C SER A 2 -20.93 -14.02 -15.94
N ARG A 3 -20.91 -15.03 -15.05
CA ARG A 3 -21.86 -15.14 -13.93
C ARG A 3 -21.42 -14.23 -12.79
N THR A 4 -22.06 -13.07 -12.68
CA THR A 4 -22.06 -12.17 -11.51
C THR A 4 -22.90 -12.77 -10.37
N SER A 5 -22.44 -13.82 -9.68
CA SER A 5 -23.35 -14.60 -8.82
C SER A 5 -23.42 -14.27 -7.32
N ASP A 6 -22.67 -13.32 -6.76
CA ASP A 6 -22.72 -13.04 -5.30
C ASP A 6 -23.01 -11.57 -4.92
N GLN A 7 -23.42 -10.71 -5.86
CA GLN A 7 -23.75 -9.31 -5.56
C GLN A 7 -25.27 -9.09 -5.59
N MET A 8 -25.81 -8.60 -4.46
CA MET A 8 -27.19 -8.15 -4.36
C MET A 8 -27.32 -6.72 -4.88
N GLU A 9 -28.29 -6.47 -5.75
CA GLU A 9 -28.58 -5.12 -6.22
C GLU A 9 -29.44 -4.36 -5.19
N LEU A 10 -28.98 -3.18 -4.77
CA LEU A 10 -29.82 -2.22 -4.06
C LEU A 10 -30.51 -1.34 -5.10
N ARG A 11 -31.79 -1.62 -5.36
CA ARG A 11 -32.51 -1.03 -6.50
C ARG A 11 -32.68 0.47 -6.33
N GLU A 12 -32.59 1.18 -7.45
CA GLU A 12 -32.74 2.64 -7.48
C GLU A 12 -34.11 3.11 -6.95
N GLU A 13 -35.17 2.32 -7.15
CA GLU A 13 -36.51 2.62 -6.64
C GLU A 13 -36.56 2.61 -5.10
N ASP A 14 -35.87 1.65 -4.47
CA ASP A 14 -35.80 1.52 -3.01
C ASP A 14 -35.03 2.69 -2.40
N ILE A 15 -33.99 3.17 -3.09
CA ILE A 15 -33.22 4.35 -2.64
C ILE A 15 -34.05 5.63 -2.80
N ARG A 16 -34.72 5.82 -3.94
CA ARG A 16 -35.53 7.02 -4.22
C ARG A 16 -36.69 7.21 -3.25
N LYS A 17 -37.28 6.12 -2.77
CA LYS A 17 -38.33 6.13 -1.73
C LYS A 17 -37.91 6.92 -0.48
N HIS A 18 -36.61 6.91 -0.15
CA HIS A 18 -36.06 7.59 1.04
C HIS A 18 -35.61 9.04 0.80
N TYR A 19 -35.70 9.56 -0.44
CA TYR A 19 -35.30 10.94 -0.74
C TYR A 19 -36.03 12.01 0.08
N PRO A 20 -37.36 11.92 0.32
CA PRO A 20 -38.05 12.90 1.16
C PRO A 20 -37.54 12.90 2.60
N ALA A 21 -37.27 11.72 3.17
CA ALA A 21 -36.76 11.60 4.53
C ALA A 21 -35.32 12.11 4.64
N ALA A 22 -34.45 11.76 3.67
CA ALA A 22 -33.09 12.27 3.58
C ALA A 22 -33.06 13.81 3.43
N ALA A 23 -33.94 14.38 2.61
CA ALA A 23 -34.04 15.83 2.45
C ALA A 23 -34.49 16.51 3.75
N ALA A 24 -35.45 15.93 4.48
CA ALA A 24 -35.90 16.46 5.77
C ALA A 24 -34.76 16.51 6.81
N LEU A 25 -33.90 15.48 6.85
CA LEU A 25 -32.72 15.44 7.73
C LEU A 25 -31.68 16.53 7.39
N LEU A 26 -31.59 16.96 6.12
CA LEU A 26 -30.67 18.03 5.72
C LEU A 26 -31.28 19.43 5.89
N LEU A 27 -32.60 19.55 5.78
CA LEU A 27 -33.32 20.82 5.93
C LEU A 27 -33.36 21.31 7.37
N GLY A 28 -33.64 20.42 8.33
CA GLY A 28 -33.86 20.84 9.70
C GLY A 28 -34.30 19.72 10.63
N PHE A 29 -33.55 19.50 11.71
CA PHE A 29 -34.01 18.69 12.84
C PHE A 29 -33.41 19.18 14.16
N ASP A 30 -34.07 18.83 15.26
CA ASP A 30 -33.60 19.11 16.61
C ASP A 30 -32.83 17.90 17.15
N HIS A 31 -31.60 18.13 17.61
CA HIS A 31 -30.82 17.14 18.34
C HIS A 31 -30.18 17.76 19.58
N THR A 32 -30.08 16.97 20.64
CA THR A 32 -29.36 17.36 21.85
C THR A 32 -28.23 16.36 22.03
N PRO A 33 -26.96 16.78 21.97
CA PRO A 33 -25.84 15.86 22.03
C PRO A 33 -25.82 15.12 23.37
N ARG A 34 -25.54 13.82 23.30
CA ARG A 34 -25.51 12.92 24.47
C ARG A 34 -24.09 12.58 24.91
N ILE A 35 -23.14 12.59 23.98
CA ILE A 35 -21.73 12.23 24.19
C ILE A 35 -20.86 13.44 23.85
N GLY A 36 -21.03 13.97 22.64
CA GLY A 36 -20.24 15.06 22.10
C GLY A 36 -20.48 16.39 22.81
N LYS A 37 -19.50 17.29 22.70
CA LYS A 37 -19.65 18.68 23.14
C LYS A 37 -19.65 19.60 21.92
N GLY A 38 -20.59 20.55 21.89
CA GLY A 38 -20.63 21.56 20.84
C GLY A 38 -19.30 22.31 20.78
N LYS A 39 -18.83 22.60 19.57
CA LYS A 39 -17.61 23.38 19.36
C LYS A 39 -18.00 24.85 19.55
N ASP A 40 -17.91 25.33 20.80
CA ASP A 40 -18.39 26.67 21.21
C ASP A 40 -17.88 27.76 20.26
N ALA A 41 -18.79 28.36 19.48
CA ALA A 41 -18.54 29.66 18.87
C ALA A 41 -18.59 30.73 19.98
N PRO A 42 -17.69 31.74 19.98
CA PRO A 42 -17.73 32.79 20.99
C PRO A 42 -19.09 33.51 20.95
N GLU A 43 -19.83 33.49 22.06
CA GLU A 43 -21.11 34.22 22.18
C GLU A 43 -20.82 35.72 21.97
N VAL A 44 -21.31 36.27 20.86
CA VAL A 44 -21.29 37.71 20.62
C VAL A 44 -22.25 38.38 21.60
N GLU A 45 -21.73 39.27 22.44
CA GLU A 45 -22.51 40.02 23.42
C GLU A 45 -23.62 40.81 22.68
N ARG A 46 -24.88 40.39 22.83
CA ARG A 46 -26.01 40.99 22.10
C ARG A 46 -26.29 42.44 22.50
N SER A 47 -25.72 42.93 23.62
CA SER A 47 -25.81 44.31 24.09
C SER A 47 -24.73 44.61 25.13
N ALA A 48 -23.98 45.71 24.95
CA ALA A 48 -22.91 46.11 25.86
C ALA A 48 -23.41 46.27 27.31
N GLY A 49 -22.83 45.50 28.24
CA GLY A 49 -23.08 45.62 29.68
C GLY A 49 -24.04 44.57 30.27
N ILE A 50 -24.52 43.62 29.46
CA ILE A 50 -25.20 42.43 29.96
C ILE A 50 -24.28 41.25 29.71
N GLY A 51 -23.31 41.06 30.61
CA GLY A 51 -22.39 39.92 30.53
C GLY A 51 -23.13 38.59 30.43
N THR A 52 -22.52 37.62 29.74
CA THR A 52 -23.02 36.24 29.57
C THR A 52 -23.18 35.56 30.93
N ARG A 53 -24.35 35.70 31.57
CA ARG A 53 -24.59 35.22 32.94
C ARG A 53 -24.43 33.70 33.00
N ARG A 54 -23.62 33.21 33.96
CA ARG A 54 -23.54 31.78 34.32
C ARG A 54 -24.95 31.25 34.61
N ARG A 55 -25.41 30.26 33.84
CA ARG A 55 -26.72 29.61 34.00
C ARG A 55 -26.81 28.96 35.39
N PHE A 56 -27.96 29.09 36.05
CA PHE A 56 -28.24 28.43 37.33
C PHE A 56 -28.21 26.90 37.13
N ARG A 57 -27.38 26.20 37.92
CA ARG A 57 -27.26 24.74 37.90
C ARG A 57 -28.35 24.14 38.80
N THR A 58 -29.26 23.35 38.22
CA THR A 58 -30.32 22.64 38.96
C THR A 58 -29.71 21.59 39.90
N THR A 59 -30.15 21.55 41.16
CA THR A 59 -29.63 20.65 42.20
C THR A 59 -30.47 19.38 42.41
N THR A 60 -31.53 19.18 41.62
CA THR A 60 -32.44 18.04 41.75
C THR A 60 -31.78 16.74 41.25
N PRO A 61 -31.60 15.71 42.10
CA PRO A 61 -31.04 14.42 41.70
C PRO A 61 -31.84 13.81 40.53
N GLY A 62 -31.14 13.38 39.47
CA GLY A 62 -31.74 12.89 38.22
C GLY A 62 -31.90 13.93 37.10
N LEU A 63 -31.93 15.23 37.42
CA LEU A 63 -31.83 16.34 36.46
C LEU A 63 -30.41 16.86 36.31
N VAL A 64 -29.53 16.58 37.28
CA VAL A 64 -28.10 16.97 37.29
C VAL A 64 -27.29 16.29 36.18
N THR A 65 -27.71 15.11 35.70
CA THR A 65 -27.02 14.34 34.64
C THR A 65 -27.64 14.52 33.25
N ARG A 66 -28.74 15.25 33.11
CA ARG A 66 -29.35 15.56 31.81
C ARG A 66 -28.70 16.81 31.23
N SER A 67 -28.32 16.76 29.95
CA SER A 67 -27.88 17.95 29.22
C SER A 67 -28.97 19.03 29.31
N THR A 68 -28.57 20.25 29.66
CA THR A 68 -29.43 21.44 29.68
C THR A 68 -29.23 22.33 28.45
N ALA A 69 -28.47 21.84 27.46
CA ALA A 69 -28.38 22.47 26.15
C ALA A 69 -29.77 22.49 25.51
N ARG A 70 -30.16 23.61 24.90
CA ARG A 70 -31.38 23.65 24.08
C ARG A 70 -31.12 22.78 22.84
N PRO A 71 -32.13 22.10 22.29
CA PRO A 71 -32.03 21.61 20.92
C PRO A 71 -31.74 22.82 20.04
N GLU A 72 -30.58 22.82 19.40
CA GLU A 72 -30.28 23.76 18.32
C GLU A 72 -30.72 23.07 17.03
N GLY A 73 -31.45 23.79 16.19
CA GLY A 73 -31.91 23.25 14.92
C GLY A 73 -30.71 23.05 14.01
N VAL A 74 -30.34 21.80 13.76
CA VAL A 74 -29.33 21.42 12.77
C VAL A 74 -29.91 21.70 11.40
N GLN A 75 -29.28 22.57 10.61
CA GLN A 75 -29.73 22.96 9.27
C GLN A 75 -28.55 22.85 8.30
N LEU A 76 -28.22 21.62 7.88
CA LEU A 76 -27.04 21.34 7.08
C LEU A 76 -27.06 22.03 5.71
N ILE A 77 -28.23 22.16 5.06
CA ILE A 77 -28.31 22.91 3.79
C ILE A 77 -27.90 24.37 4.01
N ALA A 78 -28.50 25.06 4.98
CA ALA A 78 -28.15 26.43 5.30
C ALA A 78 -26.68 26.58 5.74
N ARG A 79 -26.13 25.56 6.43
CA ARG A 79 -24.72 25.50 6.85
C ARG A 79 -23.77 25.42 5.66
N ILE A 80 -24.12 24.61 4.66
CA ILE A 80 -23.34 24.43 3.42
C ILE A 80 -23.44 25.68 2.55
N GLU A 81 -24.62 26.29 2.42
CA GLU A 81 -24.82 27.55 1.68
C GLU A 81 -24.01 28.71 2.26
N ALA A 82 -23.77 28.71 3.57
CA ALA A 82 -22.99 29.75 4.23
C ALA A 82 -21.46 29.51 4.23
N ALA A 83 -20.97 28.45 3.57
CA ALA A 83 -19.59 28.00 3.72
C ALA A 83 -18.54 28.88 3.03
N ASP A 84 -18.90 29.67 2.01
CA ASP A 84 -18.00 30.48 1.17
C ASP A 84 -18.11 31.99 1.39
N GLY A 85 -18.81 32.43 2.44
CA GLY A 85 -18.78 33.83 2.90
C GLY A 85 -19.80 34.76 2.22
N ASP A 86 -21.08 34.46 2.39
CA ASP A 86 -22.26 35.26 1.98
C ASP A 86 -22.44 35.45 0.45
N ASP A 87 -21.95 34.53 -0.41
CA ASP A 87 -22.37 34.52 -1.82
C ASP A 87 -23.87 34.16 -1.91
N PRO A 88 -24.70 34.94 -2.63
CA PRO A 88 -26.13 34.66 -2.75
C PRO A 88 -26.48 33.43 -3.59
N LEU A 89 -25.52 32.81 -4.30
CA LEU A 89 -25.75 31.65 -5.17
C LEU A 89 -24.99 30.41 -4.67
N VAL A 90 -25.69 29.27 -4.71
CA VAL A 90 -25.09 27.97 -4.38
C VAL A 90 -24.02 27.60 -5.41
N SER A 91 -22.80 27.34 -4.94
CA SER A 91 -21.69 26.93 -5.80
C SER A 91 -21.88 25.50 -6.34
N PRO A 92 -21.20 25.12 -7.44
CA PRO A 92 -21.21 23.74 -7.92
C PRO A 92 -20.69 22.73 -6.88
N ALA A 93 -19.72 23.12 -6.05
CA ALA A 93 -19.19 22.27 -4.99
C ALA A 93 -20.22 22.09 -3.87
N GLN A 94 -20.82 23.16 -3.38
CA GLN A 94 -21.91 23.12 -2.40
C GLN A 94 -23.08 22.26 -2.87
N ALA A 95 -23.52 22.44 -4.13
CA ALA A 95 -24.58 21.63 -4.73
C ALA A 95 -24.20 20.15 -4.83
N SER A 96 -22.93 19.83 -5.09
CA SER A 96 -22.41 18.45 -5.12
C SER A 96 -22.43 17.84 -3.72
N VAL A 97 -22.01 18.58 -2.69
CA VAL A 97 -22.08 18.16 -1.28
C VAL A 97 -23.53 17.89 -0.86
N MET A 98 -24.46 18.81 -1.12
CA MET A 98 -25.87 18.63 -0.77
C MET A 98 -26.49 17.40 -1.43
N ASN A 99 -26.25 17.21 -2.74
CA ASN A 99 -26.77 16.05 -3.45
C ASN A 99 -26.10 14.74 -3.00
N GLY A 100 -24.78 14.77 -2.77
CA GLY A 100 -24.02 13.62 -2.24
C GLY A 100 -24.54 13.18 -0.89
N LEU A 101 -24.71 14.11 0.06
CA LEU A 101 -25.25 13.81 1.40
C LEU A 101 -26.69 13.27 1.32
N ARG A 102 -27.56 13.88 0.50
CA ARG A 102 -28.94 13.41 0.33
C ARG A 102 -28.98 12.00 -0.24
N ARG A 103 -28.14 11.72 -1.25
CA ARG A 103 -28.04 10.40 -1.88
C ARG A 103 -27.48 9.37 -0.90
N ALA A 104 -26.41 9.70 -0.17
CA ALA A 104 -25.80 8.83 0.82
C ALA A 104 -26.76 8.47 1.98
N LEU A 105 -27.51 9.45 2.49
CA LEU A 105 -28.56 9.21 3.49
C LEU A 105 -29.64 8.27 2.96
N ALA A 106 -30.09 8.48 1.72
CA ALA A 106 -31.08 7.61 1.10
C ALA A 106 -30.59 6.17 0.91
N ILE A 107 -29.33 5.98 0.48
CA ILE A 107 -28.70 4.66 0.37
C ILE A 107 -28.64 3.98 1.75
N ALA A 108 -28.21 4.71 2.78
CA ALA A 108 -28.14 4.18 4.14
C ALA A 108 -29.51 3.75 4.68
N LEU A 109 -30.55 4.56 4.46
CA LEU A 109 -31.92 4.24 4.88
C LEU A 109 -32.48 3.04 4.11
N ALA A 110 -32.24 2.94 2.80
CA ALA A 110 -32.68 1.80 1.99
C ALA A 110 -32.02 0.49 2.45
N LEU A 111 -30.71 0.52 2.74
CA LEU A 111 -30.01 -0.65 3.21
C LEU A 111 -30.42 -1.04 4.63
N ALA A 112 -30.64 -0.07 5.52
CA ALA A 112 -31.16 -0.30 6.86
C ALA A 112 -32.57 -0.92 6.84
N GLU A 113 -33.45 -0.46 5.95
CA GLU A 113 -34.78 -1.05 5.73
C GLU A 113 -34.66 -2.51 5.26
N THR A 114 -33.76 -2.78 4.31
CA THR A 114 -33.53 -4.12 3.77
C THR A 114 -32.98 -5.09 4.81
N TYR A 115 -31.96 -4.66 5.57
CA TYR A 115 -31.43 -5.41 6.70
C TYR A 115 -32.52 -5.67 7.75
N GLY A 116 -33.29 -4.63 8.11
CA GLY A 116 -34.36 -4.71 9.09
C GLY A 116 -35.48 -5.68 8.69
N ALA A 117 -35.79 -5.79 7.40
CA ALA A 117 -36.72 -6.79 6.87
C ALA A 117 -36.14 -8.21 6.96
N GLN A 118 -34.87 -8.39 6.63
CA GLN A 118 -34.19 -9.70 6.65
C GLN A 118 -34.12 -10.30 8.06
N VAL A 119 -33.91 -9.48 9.08
CA VAL A 119 -33.75 -9.92 10.48
C VAL A 119 -35.04 -9.80 11.32
N GLY A 120 -36.16 -9.41 10.71
CA GLY A 120 -37.45 -9.26 11.41
C GLY A 120 -37.54 -8.05 12.37
N LEU A 121 -36.62 -7.09 12.27
CA LEU A 121 -36.60 -5.89 13.12
C LEU A 121 -37.83 -4.99 12.88
N ALA A 122 -38.35 -4.93 11.64
CA ALA A 122 -39.52 -4.12 11.31
C ALA A 122 -40.76 -4.53 12.13
N GLU A 123 -40.99 -5.84 12.31
CA GLU A 123 -42.09 -6.35 13.12
C GLU A 123 -41.90 -6.04 14.61
N LEU A 124 -40.67 -6.16 15.11
CA LEU A 124 -40.32 -5.81 16.49
C LEU A 124 -40.51 -4.33 16.78
N LYS A 125 -40.14 -3.44 15.85
CA LYS A 125 -40.37 -1.99 15.97
C LYS A 125 -41.87 -1.70 16.08
N ARG A 126 -42.70 -2.33 15.25
CA ARG A 126 -44.17 -2.20 15.32
C ARG A 126 -44.73 -2.69 16.64
N ALA A 127 -44.32 -3.89 17.08
CA ALA A 127 -44.75 -4.45 18.36
C ALA A 127 -44.35 -3.57 19.55
N ASN A 128 -43.16 -2.95 19.51
CA ASN A 128 -42.72 -2.02 20.54
C ASN A 128 -43.55 -0.73 20.57
N LEU A 129 -43.92 -0.17 19.41
CA LEU A 129 -44.81 1.00 19.31
C LEU A 129 -46.21 0.71 19.84
N GLU A 130 -46.72 -0.50 19.64
CA GLU A 130 -48.02 -0.97 20.14
C GLU A 130 -47.98 -1.40 21.62
N GLY A 131 -46.81 -1.38 22.27
CA GLY A 131 -46.62 -1.84 23.65
C GLY A 131 -46.73 -3.35 23.83
N ALA A 132 -46.70 -4.11 22.74
CA ALA A 132 -46.87 -5.56 22.68
C ALA A 132 -45.55 -6.35 22.54
N LEU A 133 -44.39 -5.70 22.72
CA LEU A 133 -43.08 -6.36 22.63
C LEU A 133 -42.90 -7.41 23.76
N PRO A 134 -42.68 -8.69 23.43
CA PRO A 134 -42.47 -9.73 24.43
C PRO A 134 -41.25 -9.45 25.33
N PRO A 135 -41.35 -9.62 26.66
CA PRO A 135 -40.24 -9.32 27.58
C PRO A 135 -38.95 -10.09 27.31
N ASP A 136 -39.06 -11.32 26.82
CA ASP A 136 -37.96 -12.22 26.44
C ASP A 136 -37.24 -11.79 25.16
N ARG A 137 -37.86 -10.96 24.30
CA ARG A 137 -37.26 -10.44 23.06
C ARG A 137 -36.65 -9.04 23.19
N LYS A 138 -36.66 -8.45 24.40
CA LYS A 138 -36.12 -7.08 24.62
C LYS A 138 -34.63 -6.97 24.34
N THR A 139 -33.84 -7.98 24.72
CA THR A 139 -32.38 -8.01 24.48
C THR A 139 -32.09 -8.13 22.99
N GLU A 140 -32.76 -9.06 22.31
CA GLU A 140 -32.68 -9.24 20.85
C GLU A 140 -33.04 -7.93 20.12
N PHE A 141 -34.12 -7.27 20.52
CA PHE A 141 -34.54 -5.99 19.94
C PHE A 141 -33.48 -4.90 20.11
N ALA A 142 -32.86 -4.78 21.29
CA ALA A 142 -31.80 -3.80 21.53
C ALA A 142 -30.54 -4.09 20.71
N GLU A 143 -30.13 -5.36 20.60
CA GLU A 143 -29.00 -5.78 19.75
C GLU A 143 -29.26 -5.45 18.28
N LEU A 144 -30.46 -5.74 17.77
CA LEU A 144 -30.83 -5.47 16.38
C LEU A 144 -30.90 -3.97 16.07
N LEU A 145 -31.38 -3.14 17.01
CA LEU A 145 -31.36 -1.68 16.87
C LEU A 145 -29.94 -1.11 16.85
N SER A 146 -29.03 -1.67 17.67
CA SER A 146 -27.62 -1.30 17.68
C SER A 146 -26.91 -1.71 16.38
N ALA A 147 -27.17 -2.93 15.89
CA ALA A 147 -26.69 -3.38 14.60
C ALA A 147 -27.17 -2.48 13.45
N GLU A 148 -28.46 -2.17 13.40
CA GLU A 148 -29.04 -1.24 12.41
C GLU A 148 -28.37 0.15 12.49
N ALA A 149 -28.13 0.67 13.69
CA ALA A 149 -27.47 1.95 13.88
C ALA A 149 -26.04 1.97 13.30
N LEU A 150 -25.24 0.94 13.59
CA LEU A 150 -23.89 0.80 13.06
C LEU A 150 -23.89 0.67 11.53
N ILE A 151 -24.79 -0.16 10.98
CA ILE A 151 -24.93 -0.33 9.52
C ILE A 151 -25.29 1.01 8.87
N THR A 152 -26.30 1.70 9.41
CA THR A 152 -26.79 2.98 8.88
C THR A 152 -25.66 4.02 8.86
N LEU A 153 -24.93 4.17 9.96
CA LEU A 153 -23.82 5.12 10.05
C LEU A 153 -22.68 4.78 9.09
N HIS A 154 -22.26 3.51 9.03
CA HIS A 154 -21.17 3.11 8.15
C HIS A 154 -21.53 3.32 6.70
N VAL A 155 -22.74 2.92 6.28
CA VAL A 155 -23.19 3.05 4.89
C VAL A 155 -23.34 4.51 4.50
N PHE A 156 -23.89 5.35 5.38
CA PHE A 156 -23.99 6.79 5.17
C PHE A 156 -22.60 7.41 4.94
N ALA A 157 -21.65 7.12 5.84
CA ALA A 157 -20.30 7.67 5.75
C ALA A 157 -19.56 7.15 4.51
N ASN A 158 -19.65 5.85 4.23
CA ASN A 158 -19.04 5.21 3.06
C ASN A 158 -19.57 5.78 1.74
N ALA A 159 -20.90 5.88 1.60
CA ALA A 159 -21.51 6.48 0.42
C ALA A 159 -21.16 7.96 0.27
N THR A 160 -21.10 8.71 1.37
CA THR A 160 -20.68 10.13 1.36
C THR A 160 -19.26 10.29 0.85
N ALA A 161 -18.31 9.54 1.43
CA ALA A 161 -16.90 9.59 1.02
C ALA A 161 -16.71 9.14 -0.44
N PHE A 162 -17.44 8.10 -0.86
CA PHE A 162 -17.38 7.58 -2.23
C PHE A 162 -17.91 8.60 -3.25
N LEU A 163 -19.12 9.14 -3.03
CA LEU A 163 -19.79 10.07 -3.96
C LEU A 163 -19.05 11.41 -4.06
N LEU A 164 -18.42 11.86 -2.98
CA LEU A 164 -17.66 13.12 -2.96
C LEU A 164 -16.20 12.97 -3.36
N SER A 165 -15.67 11.73 -3.47
CA SER A 165 -14.29 11.46 -3.87
C SER A 165 -13.85 12.16 -5.17
N PRO A 166 -14.67 12.23 -6.25
CA PRO A 166 -14.31 12.94 -7.48
C PRO A 166 -14.16 14.46 -7.31
N HIS A 167 -14.79 15.02 -6.28
CA HIS A 167 -14.77 16.45 -5.97
C HIS A 167 -13.68 16.82 -4.95
N LEU A 168 -13.01 15.82 -4.35
CA LEU A 168 -11.93 16.02 -3.40
C LEU A 168 -10.65 16.47 -4.13
N GLY A 169 -10.23 17.70 -3.88
CA GLY A 169 -8.98 18.30 -4.38
C GLY A 169 -7.75 17.96 -3.51
N GLU A 170 -6.71 18.78 -3.62
CA GLU A 170 -5.45 18.61 -2.85
C GLU A 170 -5.54 19.13 -1.41
N VAL A 171 -6.59 19.89 -1.09
CA VAL A 171 -6.81 20.47 0.24
C VAL A 171 -7.29 19.39 1.21
N SER A 172 -6.57 19.23 2.32
CA SER A 172 -6.93 18.33 3.42
C SER A 172 -7.37 19.11 4.65
N VAL A 173 -8.36 18.58 5.37
CA VAL A 173 -8.88 19.14 6.63
C VAL A 173 -8.87 18.07 7.70
N GLU A 174 -8.39 18.42 8.91
CA GLU A 174 -8.42 17.53 10.08
C GLU A 174 -9.59 17.92 10.99
N VAL A 175 -10.59 17.05 11.09
CA VAL A 175 -11.82 17.31 11.89
C VAL A 175 -11.75 16.81 13.34
N GLY A 176 -10.80 15.91 13.65
CA GLY A 176 -10.66 15.23 14.94
C GLY A 176 -11.47 13.93 15.03
N GLU A 177 -11.48 13.29 16.20
CA GLU A 177 -12.27 12.07 16.44
C GLU A 177 -13.76 12.42 16.55
N VAL A 178 -14.62 11.70 15.84
CA VAL A 178 -16.08 11.88 15.90
C VAL A 178 -16.63 11.36 17.23
N GLU A 179 -17.29 12.17 18.05
CA GLU A 179 -17.72 11.80 19.40
C GLU A 179 -19.17 11.26 19.47
N GLU A 180 -20.12 11.87 18.75
CA GLU A 180 -21.58 11.66 18.84
C GLU A 180 -22.07 10.44 18.05
N VAL A 181 -21.36 9.32 18.17
CA VAL A 181 -21.77 8.03 17.58
C VAL A 181 -22.79 7.36 18.52
N LEU A 182 -24.07 7.39 18.17
CA LEU A 182 -25.16 6.79 18.94
C LEU A 182 -25.54 5.41 18.38
N THR A 183 -25.96 4.49 19.26
CA THR A 183 -26.28 3.09 18.91
C THR A 183 -27.68 2.65 19.36
N ASP A 184 -28.51 3.60 19.82
CA ASP A 184 -29.85 3.29 20.31
C ASP A 184 -30.81 2.84 19.17
N ASN A 185 -30.68 3.44 17.99
CA ASN A 185 -31.41 3.12 16.75
C ASN A 185 -30.84 3.91 15.56
N GLY A 186 -31.12 3.47 14.33
CA GLY A 186 -30.58 4.11 13.12
C GLY A 186 -30.92 5.60 12.94
N GLN A 187 -32.13 6.03 13.31
CA GLN A 187 -32.53 7.43 13.15
C GLN A 187 -31.76 8.34 14.10
N LEU A 188 -31.67 7.98 15.38
CA LEU A 188 -30.94 8.75 16.37
C LEU A 188 -29.43 8.76 16.07
N ALA A 189 -28.91 7.66 15.53
CA ALA A 189 -27.52 7.59 15.07
C ALA A 189 -27.25 8.63 13.97
N LEU A 190 -28.11 8.72 12.95
CA LEU A 190 -28.00 9.75 11.91
C LEU A 190 -28.13 11.17 12.49
N HIS A 191 -29.05 11.41 13.43
CA HIS A 191 -29.18 12.73 14.05
C HIS A 191 -27.89 13.15 14.78
N GLY A 192 -27.25 12.23 15.50
CA GLY A 192 -25.99 12.49 16.19
C GLY A 192 -24.84 12.80 15.22
N ALA A 193 -24.68 11.98 14.18
CA ALA A 193 -23.65 12.18 13.17
C ALA A 193 -23.85 13.47 12.37
N LEU A 194 -25.09 13.78 11.95
CA LEU A 194 -25.39 14.99 11.19
C LEU A 194 -25.27 16.26 12.06
N TRP A 195 -25.58 16.18 13.35
CA TRP A 195 -25.31 17.27 14.30
C TRP A 195 -23.81 17.56 14.38
N GLU A 196 -22.97 16.54 14.50
CA GLU A 196 -21.52 16.73 14.59
C GLU A 196 -20.93 17.23 13.27
N LEU A 197 -21.43 16.74 12.13
CA LEU A 197 -21.05 17.25 10.80
C LEU A 197 -21.36 18.74 10.64
N ASP A 198 -22.50 19.22 11.15
CA ASP A 198 -22.84 20.65 11.12
C ASP A 198 -21.82 21.49 11.89
N GLN A 199 -21.36 20.99 13.03
CA GLN A 199 -20.31 21.64 13.83
C GLN A 199 -18.96 21.65 13.10
N ASP A 200 -18.60 20.55 12.44
CA ASP A 200 -17.36 20.44 11.67
C ASP A 200 -17.35 21.37 10.46
N ILE A 201 -18.45 21.41 9.70
CA ILE A 201 -18.58 22.35 8.58
C ILE A 201 -18.47 23.78 9.09
N SER A 202 -19.13 24.11 10.20
CA SER A 202 -19.04 25.45 10.80
C SER A 202 -17.63 25.82 11.23
N ALA A 203 -16.83 24.86 11.68
CA ALA A 203 -15.49 25.10 12.20
C ALA A 203 -14.42 25.14 11.10
N PHE A 204 -14.56 24.33 10.04
CA PHE A 204 -13.45 24.02 9.14
C PHE A 204 -13.68 24.27 7.65
N ALA A 205 -14.94 24.43 7.19
CA ALA A 205 -15.22 24.63 5.77
C ALA A 205 -14.60 25.95 5.27
N GLY A 206 -15.17 27.12 5.54
CA GLY A 206 -14.59 28.43 5.20
C GLY A 206 -14.37 28.75 3.70
N ASP A 207 -14.28 27.74 2.82
CA ASP A 207 -14.34 27.80 1.36
C ASP A 207 -14.83 26.45 0.80
N ASP A 208 -15.13 26.40 -0.50
CA ASP A 208 -15.64 25.21 -1.20
C ASP A 208 -14.71 23.99 -1.16
N ALA A 209 -13.39 24.20 -1.29
CA ALA A 209 -12.44 23.10 -1.34
C ALA A 209 -12.32 22.42 0.04
N ARG A 210 -12.24 23.25 1.08
CA ARG A 210 -12.24 22.82 2.48
C ARG A 210 -13.58 22.27 2.91
N LEU A 211 -14.72 22.74 2.38
CA LEU A 211 -16.03 22.14 2.62
C LEU A 211 -16.05 20.66 2.22
N VAL A 212 -15.65 20.35 0.98
CA VAL A 212 -15.58 18.96 0.49
C VAL A 212 -14.60 18.14 1.33
N ALA A 213 -13.43 18.70 1.63
CA ALA A 213 -12.42 18.03 2.46
C ALA A 213 -12.92 17.74 3.88
N THR A 214 -13.64 18.67 4.51
CA THR A 214 -14.23 18.52 5.85
C THR A 214 -15.25 17.38 5.88
N VAL A 215 -16.17 17.35 4.91
CA VAL A 215 -17.21 16.32 4.82
C VAL A 215 -16.60 14.93 4.58
N CYS A 216 -15.60 14.83 3.69
CA CYS A 216 -14.88 13.57 3.43
C CYS A 216 -14.09 13.10 4.67
N ALA A 217 -13.36 14.00 5.33
CA ALA A 217 -12.61 13.68 6.55
C ALA A 217 -13.53 13.22 7.69
N PHE A 218 -14.68 13.89 7.88
CA PHE A 218 -15.71 13.45 8.82
C PHE A 218 -16.22 12.04 8.50
N ALA A 219 -16.55 11.78 7.23
CA ALA A 219 -17.02 10.47 6.80
C ALA A 219 -15.98 9.36 7.05
N GLU A 220 -14.69 9.62 6.83
CA GLU A 220 -13.62 8.69 7.16
C GLU A 220 -13.57 8.37 8.66
N GLN A 221 -13.67 9.39 9.51
CA GLN A 221 -13.66 9.22 10.98
C GLN A 221 -14.90 8.45 11.49
N VAL A 222 -16.09 8.71 10.92
CA VAL A 222 -17.29 7.93 11.23
C VAL A 222 -17.08 6.47 10.84
N MET A 223 -16.56 6.19 9.64
CA MET A 223 -16.32 4.81 9.19
C MET A 223 -15.36 4.07 10.12
N GLU A 224 -14.24 4.69 10.50
CA GLU A 224 -13.25 4.10 11.40
C GLU A 224 -13.85 3.77 12.77
N LYS A 225 -14.54 4.74 13.39
CA LYS A 225 -15.14 4.55 14.71
C LYS A 225 -16.26 3.53 14.72
N VAL A 226 -17.09 3.50 13.68
CA VAL A 226 -18.17 2.52 13.54
C VAL A 226 -17.62 1.13 13.27
N ALA A 227 -16.60 0.98 12.42
CA ALA A 227 -15.95 -0.30 12.15
C ALA A 227 -15.32 -0.88 13.44
N LEU A 228 -14.71 -0.04 14.28
CA LEU A 228 -14.17 -0.47 15.57
C LEU A 228 -15.27 -0.99 16.51
N ARG A 229 -16.42 -0.31 16.57
CA ARG A 229 -17.57 -0.75 17.37
C ARG A 229 -18.20 -2.03 16.84
N ALA A 230 -18.25 -2.18 15.51
CA ALA A 230 -18.81 -3.34 14.84
C ALA A 230 -18.07 -4.65 15.16
N GLN A 231 -16.77 -4.60 15.49
CA GLN A 231 -15.98 -5.79 15.85
C GLN A 231 -16.55 -6.57 17.04
N ASN A 232 -17.23 -5.89 17.96
CA ASN A 232 -17.78 -6.48 19.18
C ASN A 232 -19.32 -6.51 19.20
N ALA A 233 -19.98 -6.10 18.12
CA ALA A 233 -21.43 -6.03 18.04
C ALA A 233 -22.03 -7.33 17.50
N ALA A 234 -23.16 -7.75 18.08
CA ALA A 234 -23.90 -8.93 17.64
C ALA A 234 -24.83 -8.61 16.47
N ARG A 235 -25.33 -9.65 15.79
CA ARG A 235 -26.37 -9.59 14.75
C ARG A 235 -25.95 -8.93 13.44
N LEU A 236 -24.65 -8.78 13.20
CA LEU A 236 -24.13 -8.16 11.97
C LEU A 236 -23.92 -9.14 10.82
N GLU A 237 -24.03 -10.45 11.05
CA GLU A 237 -23.75 -11.51 10.09
C GLU A 237 -24.55 -11.38 8.78
N PRO A 238 -25.86 -11.03 8.80
CA PRO A 238 -26.64 -10.82 7.58
C PRO A 238 -26.12 -9.67 6.70
N PHE A 239 -25.49 -8.66 7.31
CA PHE A 239 -24.91 -7.52 6.60
C PHE A 239 -23.48 -7.80 6.14
N THR A 240 -22.64 -8.40 6.98
CA THR A 240 -21.23 -8.68 6.64
C THR A 240 -21.08 -9.84 5.67
N GLY A 241 -22.03 -10.78 5.64
CA GLY A 241 -22.06 -11.90 4.70
C GLY A 241 -22.62 -11.57 3.31
N ALA A 242 -23.10 -10.34 3.09
CA ALA A 242 -23.66 -9.91 1.82
C ALA A 242 -22.81 -8.81 1.16
N ALA A 243 -22.75 -8.83 -0.17
CA ALA A 243 -22.19 -7.75 -0.97
C ALA A 243 -23.31 -7.04 -1.71
N TRP A 244 -23.45 -5.73 -1.53
CA TRP A 244 -24.47 -4.91 -2.18
C TRP A 244 -23.86 -4.02 -3.24
N LYS A 245 -24.59 -3.77 -4.33
CA LYS A 245 -24.20 -2.85 -5.38
C LYS A 245 -25.33 -1.87 -5.69
N VAL A 246 -24.99 -0.58 -5.77
CA VAL A 246 -25.84 0.48 -6.29
C VAL A 246 -25.39 0.76 -7.71
N GLU A 247 -26.09 0.18 -8.70
CA GLU A 247 -25.70 0.24 -10.11
C GLU A 247 -25.57 1.67 -10.65
N ALA A 248 -26.45 2.58 -10.24
CA ALA A 248 -26.46 3.96 -10.71
C ALA A 248 -25.19 4.75 -10.36
N ASP A 249 -24.51 4.37 -9.27
CA ASP A 249 -23.34 5.06 -8.73
C ASP A 249 -22.05 4.24 -8.88
N ASP A 250 -22.12 3.01 -9.43
CA ASP A 250 -21.07 1.97 -9.37
C ASP A 250 -20.48 1.78 -7.95
N PHE A 251 -21.35 1.94 -6.94
CA PHE A 251 -20.96 1.90 -5.53
C PHE A 251 -21.20 0.50 -4.96
N GLN A 252 -20.15 -0.10 -4.39
CA GLN A 252 -20.22 -1.42 -3.76
C GLN A 252 -20.07 -1.34 -2.24
N ILE A 253 -20.97 -2.01 -1.51
CA ILE A 253 -20.97 -2.08 -0.05
C ILE A 253 -20.64 -3.51 0.36
N ARG A 254 -19.57 -3.69 1.13
CA ARG A 254 -19.12 -5.00 1.65
C ARG A 254 -18.81 -4.91 3.14
N GLY A 255 -19.82 -5.21 3.96
CA GLY A 255 -19.71 -5.09 5.41
C GLY A 255 -19.23 -3.70 5.85
N PHE A 256 -18.33 -3.66 6.84
CA PHE A 256 -17.74 -2.43 7.39
C PHE A 256 -16.45 -1.99 6.69
N THR A 257 -16.29 -2.34 5.41
CA THR A 257 -15.13 -1.96 4.60
C THR A 257 -15.44 -0.71 3.77
N PRO A 258 -14.62 0.36 3.84
CA PRO A 258 -14.78 1.53 2.99
C PRO A 258 -14.73 1.15 1.51
N ALA A 259 -15.73 1.59 0.75
CA ALA A 259 -15.70 1.47 -0.70
C ALA A 259 -14.74 2.52 -1.24
N ARG A 260 -13.85 2.09 -2.13
CA ARG A 260 -12.99 3.02 -2.84
C ARG A 260 -13.67 3.32 -4.16
N ALA A 261 -13.99 4.60 -4.40
CA ALA A 261 -14.16 5.06 -5.77
C ALA A 261 -12.92 4.58 -6.53
N ALA A 262 -13.09 4.18 -7.79
CA ALA A 262 -11.97 3.86 -8.65
C ALA A 262 -11.13 5.10 -8.98
N LYS A 263 -10.68 5.86 -7.96
CA LYS A 263 -9.28 6.32 -7.90
C LYS A 263 -8.41 5.07 -7.71
N GLY A 264 -8.44 4.16 -8.69
CA GLY A 264 -7.14 3.69 -9.15
C GLY A 264 -6.44 4.97 -9.50
N SER A 265 -5.40 5.35 -8.73
CA SER A 265 -4.52 6.43 -9.14
C SER A 265 -4.26 6.18 -10.61
N VAL A 266 -4.86 7.00 -11.49
CA VAL A 266 -4.61 6.86 -12.92
C VAL A 266 -3.12 6.93 -12.98
N LEU A 267 -2.50 5.85 -13.42
CA LEU A 267 -1.08 5.67 -13.29
C LEU A 267 -0.41 6.78 -14.11
N THR A 268 -0.07 7.89 -13.48
CA THR A 268 0.54 9.08 -14.09
C THR A 268 2.03 8.85 -14.33
N MET A 269 2.43 7.59 -14.47
CA MET A 269 3.78 7.19 -14.76
C MET A 269 3.91 6.92 -16.25
N THR A 270 4.93 7.52 -16.88
CA THR A 270 5.27 7.18 -18.27
C THR A 270 5.90 5.80 -18.29
N PHE A 271 5.24 4.85 -18.94
CA PHE A 271 5.78 3.51 -19.13
C PHE A 271 6.96 3.52 -20.10
N LYS A 272 7.88 2.57 -19.86
CA LYS A 272 9.08 2.38 -20.69
C LYS A 272 9.11 0.97 -21.26
N LYS A 273 9.49 0.84 -22.53
CA LYS A 273 9.72 -0.46 -23.16
C LYS A 273 11.09 -1.02 -22.76
N PRO A 274 11.31 -2.34 -22.84
CA PRO A 274 12.60 -2.94 -22.49
C PRO A 274 13.82 -2.35 -23.20
N HIS A 275 13.67 -1.93 -24.45
CA HIS A 275 14.76 -1.29 -25.21
C HIS A 275 15.06 0.15 -24.79
N GLU A 276 14.11 0.83 -24.12
CA GLU A 276 14.30 2.19 -23.59
C GLU A 276 15.10 2.20 -22.27
N VAL A 277 15.29 1.03 -21.65
CA VAL A 277 16.20 0.86 -20.51
C VAL A 277 17.55 0.40 -21.08
N VAL A 278 18.45 1.32 -21.35
CA VAL A 278 19.76 1.02 -21.94
C VAL A 278 20.73 0.46 -20.88
N GLY A 279 21.58 -0.51 -21.25
CA GLY A 279 22.41 -1.26 -20.32
C GLY A 279 21.58 -2.18 -19.41
N ASN A 280 22.03 -2.35 -18.15
CA ASN A 280 21.29 -3.07 -17.09
C ASN A 280 20.75 -4.46 -17.48
N HIS A 281 21.47 -5.22 -18.33
CA HIS A 281 20.94 -6.44 -18.95
C HIS A 281 20.40 -7.46 -17.95
N ILE A 282 21.12 -7.68 -16.84
CA ILE A 282 20.73 -8.64 -15.79
C ILE A 282 19.46 -8.17 -15.07
N ALA A 283 19.41 -6.91 -14.63
CA ALA A 283 18.24 -6.35 -13.96
C ALA A 283 17.00 -6.34 -14.87
N LYS A 284 17.16 -6.03 -16.15
CA LYS A 284 16.07 -6.11 -17.14
C LYS A 284 15.53 -7.53 -17.27
N TYR A 285 16.42 -8.50 -17.40
CA TYR A 285 16.06 -9.91 -17.50
C TYR A 285 15.27 -10.39 -16.28
N GLN A 286 15.78 -10.07 -15.08
CA GLN A 286 15.12 -10.45 -13.83
C GLN A 286 13.76 -9.76 -13.67
N ALA A 287 13.64 -8.48 -14.06
CA ALA A 287 12.38 -7.75 -14.04
C ALA A 287 11.35 -8.30 -15.04
N LEU A 288 11.78 -8.64 -16.26
CA LEU A 288 10.94 -9.30 -17.27
C LEU A 288 10.42 -10.65 -16.76
N ARG A 289 11.32 -11.48 -16.21
CA ARG A 289 10.98 -12.79 -15.66
C ARG A 289 9.97 -12.67 -14.52
N LEU A 290 10.24 -11.79 -13.56
CA LEU A 290 9.36 -11.56 -12.41
C LEU A 290 7.98 -11.04 -12.84
N SER A 291 7.94 -10.16 -13.86
CA SER A 291 6.67 -9.66 -14.41
C SER A 291 5.82 -10.80 -14.98
N LYS A 292 6.44 -11.73 -15.72
CA LYS A 292 5.76 -12.92 -16.27
C LYS A 292 5.36 -13.91 -15.16
N MET A 293 6.20 -14.11 -14.15
CA MET A 293 5.91 -15.01 -13.00
C MET A 293 4.67 -14.56 -12.22
N LEU A 294 4.47 -13.25 -12.03
CA LEU A 294 3.29 -12.69 -11.37
C LEU A 294 1.99 -13.06 -12.09
N MET A 295 2.00 -13.10 -13.42
CA MET A 295 0.83 -13.42 -14.24
C MET A 295 0.36 -14.87 -14.11
N ALA A 296 1.20 -15.78 -13.59
CA ALA A 296 0.81 -17.17 -13.34
C ALA A 296 -0.16 -17.34 -12.15
N TYR A 297 -0.39 -16.28 -11.37
CA TYR A 297 -1.29 -16.28 -10.21
C TYR A 297 -2.70 -16.75 -10.58
N ASP A 298 -3.28 -17.58 -9.72
CA ASP A 298 -4.63 -18.07 -9.81
C ASP A 298 -5.53 -17.33 -8.83
N PHE A 299 -6.48 -16.55 -9.36
CA PHE A 299 -7.39 -15.74 -8.54
C PHE A 299 -8.45 -16.56 -7.81
N GLU A 300 -8.77 -17.78 -8.26
CA GLU A 300 -9.75 -18.63 -7.59
C GLU A 300 -9.13 -19.34 -6.38
N ARG A 301 -7.91 -19.89 -6.55
CA ARG A 301 -7.20 -20.58 -5.47
C ARG A 301 -6.40 -19.64 -4.57
N HIS A 302 -6.16 -18.41 -5.01
CA HIS A 302 -5.25 -17.46 -4.38
C HIS A 302 -3.82 -18.00 -4.20
N LEU A 303 -3.33 -18.71 -5.23
CA LEU A 303 -2.01 -19.35 -5.25
C LEU A 303 -1.30 -19.10 -6.57
N ASN A 304 0.03 -19.04 -6.53
CA ASN A 304 0.89 -18.99 -7.72
C ASN A 304 1.78 -20.24 -7.75
N PRO A 305 1.86 -20.98 -8.88
CA PRO A 305 2.74 -22.14 -8.98
C PRO A 305 4.21 -21.85 -8.64
N PHE A 306 4.72 -20.65 -8.97
CA PHE A 306 6.08 -20.26 -8.61
C PHE A 306 6.29 -20.06 -7.10
N ALA A 307 5.23 -19.80 -6.33
CA ALA A 307 5.32 -19.73 -4.88
C ALA A 307 5.47 -21.12 -4.25
N GLU A 308 4.89 -22.16 -4.85
CA GLU A 308 4.97 -23.55 -4.37
C GLU A 308 6.22 -24.28 -4.88
N LEU A 309 6.50 -24.20 -6.18
CA LEU A 309 7.66 -24.83 -6.82
C LEU A 309 8.98 -24.16 -6.40
N GLY A 310 8.88 -22.95 -5.83
CA GLY A 310 10.00 -22.11 -5.46
C GLY A 310 10.42 -21.16 -6.59
N GLY A 311 11.22 -20.17 -6.24
CA GLY A 311 11.74 -19.19 -7.21
C GLY A 311 10.92 -17.90 -7.35
N PHE A 312 9.75 -17.80 -6.74
CA PHE A 312 9.00 -16.54 -6.68
C PHE A 312 9.72 -15.50 -5.83
N ILE A 313 9.93 -14.31 -6.41
CA ILE A 313 10.61 -13.20 -5.76
C ILE A 313 9.57 -12.24 -5.20
N PHE A 314 9.22 -12.43 -3.92
CA PHE A 314 8.26 -11.58 -3.23
C PHE A 314 8.81 -10.18 -2.93
N THR A 315 10.10 -10.10 -2.59
CA THR A 315 10.82 -8.86 -2.31
C THR A 315 12.14 -8.87 -3.07
N PHE A 316 12.51 -7.75 -3.69
CA PHE A 316 13.83 -7.59 -4.28
C PHE A 316 14.42 -6.23 -3.94
N MET A 317 15.75 -6.13 -4.02
CA MET A 317 16.48 -4.88 -3.85
C MET A 317 17.09 -4.46 -5.18
N GLY A 318 16.74 -3.27 -5.66
CA GLY A 318 17.36 -2.64 -6.83
C GLY A 318 18.37 -1.59 -6.40
N ASP A 319 19.66 -1.91 -6.46
CA ASP A 319 20.72 -1.00 -6.04
C ASP A 319 21.61 -0.57 -7.20
N GLY A 320 22.04 0.68 -7.14
CA GLY A 320 22.80 1.32 -8.20
C GLY A 320 23.08 2.77 -7.86
N ALA A 321 24.18 3.30 -8.38
CA ALA A 321 24.55 4.70 -8.17
C ALA A 321 23.45 5.67 -8.67
N PRO A 322 23.40 6.92 -8.19
CA PRO A 322 22.45 7.92 -8.69
C PRO A 322 22.53 8.06 -10.22
N GLY A 323 21.37 8.08 -10.89
CA GLY A 323 21.27 8.29 -12.35
C GLY A 323 21.48 7.05 -13.22
N THR A 324 21.55 5.84 -12.65
CA THR A 324 21.78 4.56 -13.37
C THR A 324 20.53 3.94 -14.01
N GLY A 325 19.37 4.59 -13.92
CA GLY A 325 18.13 4.14 -14.56
C GLY A 325 17.21 3.28 -13.70
N LYS A 326 17.33 3.32 -12.36
CA LYS A 326 16.40 2.62 -11.43
C LYS A 326 14.94 3.00 -11.65
N THR A 327 14.64 4.29 -11.73
CA THR A 327 13.29 4.79 -12.01
C THR A 327 12.79 4.30 -13.39
N THR A 328 13.67 4.29 -14.41
CA THR A 328 13.33 3.76 -15.73
C THR A 328 13.04 2.26 -15.70
N LEU A 329 13.74 1.50 -14.84
CA LEU A 329 13.49 0.07 -14.63
C LEU A 329 12.13 -0.17 -13.95
N ILE A 330 11.77 0.65 -12.95
CA ILE A 330 10.43 0.63 -12.31
C ILE A 330 9.34 0.90 -13.35
N GLN A 331 9.52 1.97 -14.15
CA GLN A 331 8.60 2.35 -15.23
C GLN A 331 8.43 1.23 -16.26
N MET A 332 9.50 0.51 -16.57
CA MET A 332 9.47 -0.63 -17.47
C MET A 332 8.68 -1.80 -16.87
N MET A 333 9.01 -2.20 -15.64
CA MET A 333 8.36 -3.34 -14.99
C MET A 333 6.86 -3.11 -14.77
N ALA A 334 6.48 -1.92 -14.31
CA ALA A 334 5.08 -1.56 -14.16
C ALA A 334 4.33 -1.50 -15.51
N GLY A 335 5.00 -1.06 -16.58
CA GLY A 335 4.43 -1.03 -17.93
C GLY A 335 4.19 -2.42 -18.52
N LEU A 336 5.15 -3.33 -18.31
CA LEU A 336 5.00 -4.73 -18.69
C LEU A 336 3.83 -5.38 -17.96
N LEU A 337 3.79 -5.25 -16.62
CA LEU A 337 2.71 -5.81 -15.82
C LEU A 337 1.34 -5.24 -16.20
N LYS A 338 1.24 -3.92 -16.40
CA LYS A 338 0.00 -3.29 -16.89
C LYS A 338 -0.42 -3.87 -18.23
N GLY A 339 0.51 -3.98 -19.19
CA GLY A 339 0.23 -4.54 -20.52
C GLY A 339 -0.25 -5.98 -20.45
N TYR A 340 0.42 -6.84 -19.68
CA TYR A 340 0.01 -8.24 -19.50
C TYR A 340 -1.35 -8.35 -18.82
N CYS A 341 -1.60 -7.54 -17.79
CA CYS A 341 -2.89 -7.50 -17.11
C CYS A 341 -4.02 -7.01 -18.03
N ASP A 342 -3.76 -6.01 -18.86
CA ASP A 342 -4.74 -5.50 -19.83
C ASP A 342 -5.11 -6.56 -20.87
N ASN A 343 -4.12 -7.31 -21.38
CA ASN A 343 -4.36 -8.41 -22.32
C ASN A 343 -5.18 -9.54 -21.67
N ALA A 344 -4.92 -9.87 -20.40
CA ALA A 344 -5.60 -10.93 -19.68
C ALA A 344 -6.93 -10.50 -19.02
N GLY A 345 -7.24 -9.19 -19.00
CA GLY A 345 -8.37 -8.65 -18.24
C GLY A 345 -8.19 -8.73 -16.71
N TYR A 346 -6.96 -8.81 -16.22
CA TYR A 346 -6.66 -8.89 -14.79
C TYR A 346 -6.60 -7.49 -14.16
N PRO A 347 -7.09 -7.32 -12.93
CA PRO A 347 -6.92 -6.07 -12.20
C PRO A 347 -5.46 -5.88 -11.77
N PHE A 348 -4.87 -4.74 -12.14
CA PHE A 348 -3.51 -4.37 -11.80
C PHE A 348 -3.47 -3.20 -10.83
N ARG A 349 -2.57 -3.26 -9.84
CA ARG A 349 -2.32 -2.17 -8.90
C ARG A 349 -0.83 -1.92 -8.74
N TYR A 350 -0.42 -0.71 -9.09
CA TYR A 350 0.89 -0.18 -8.75
C TYR A 350 0.75 0.85 -7.63
N GLN A 351 1.65 0.78 -6.65
CA GLN A 351 1.80 1.83 -5.64
C GLN A 351 3.29 2.08 -5.39
N ASN A 352 3.64 3.33 -5.18
CA ASN A 352 4.97 3.72 -4.74
C ASN A 352 4.89 4.25 -3.30
N PHE A 353 5.87 3.90 -2.49
CA PHE A 353 6.09 4.46 -1.16
C PHE A 353 7.40 5.24 -1.18
N GLY A 354 7.32 6.54 -0.92
CA GLY A 354 8.44 7.46 -0.97
C GLY A 354 8.62 8.25 0.32
N ILE A 355 9.57 9.19 0.30
CA ILE A 355 9.86 10.10 1.41
C ILE A 355 8.63 10.99 1.72
N ASP A 356 7.83 11.31 0.70
CA ASP A 356 6.57 12.05 0.80
C ASP A 356 5.51 11.36 1.66
N ASN A 357 5.64 10.04 1.90
CA ASN A 357 4.75 9.29 2.78
C ASN A 357 5.21 9.26 4.24
N ILE A 358 6.38 9.83 4.55
CA ILE A 358 6.90 9.97 5.91
C ILE A 358 6.38 11.28 6.49
N ASP A 359 5.61 11.14 7.57
CA ASP A 359 5.04 12.24 8.32
C ASP A 359 5.83 12.48 9.62
N SER A 360 5.84 13.74 10.05
CA SER A 360 6.34 14.19 11.34
C SER A 360 5.45 13.79 12.53
N TYR A 361 4.17 13.47 12.29
CA TYR A 361 3.22 13.05 13.32
C TYR A 361 3.40 11.58 13.68
N GLN A 362 3.50 11.31 14.98
CA GLN A 362 3.75 9.98 15.52
C GLN A 362 2.63 9.00 15.13
N GLY A 363 2.99 7.83 14.61
CA GLY A 363 2.07 6.79 14.15
C GLY A 363 1.56 6.94 12.72
N LYS A 364 1.55 8.14 12.14
CA LYS A 364 0.99 8.37 10.80
C LYS A 364 1.86 7.74 9.70
N SER A 365 3.19 7.84 9.83
CA SER A 365 4.14 7.18 8.95
C SER A 365 3.93 5.66 8.92
N GLY A 366 3.75 5.04 10.10
CA GLY A 366 3.41 3.62 10.20
C GLY A 366 2.06 3.26 9.57
N GLN A 367 1.03 4.09 9.76
CA GLN A 367 -0.29 3.89 9.13
C GLN A 367 -0.22 3.96 7.61
N ASN A 368 0.50 4.95 7.06
CA ASN A 368 0.72 5.11 5.62
C ASN A 368 1.43 3.88 5.05
N ALA A 369 2.49 3.40 5.71
CA ALA A 369 3.20 2.19 5.30
C ALA A 369 2.30 0.95 5.34
N LYS A 370 1.45 0.83 6.37
CA LYS A 370 0.51 -0.29 6.49
C LYS A 370 -0.56 -0.27 5.40
N ALA A 371 -1.11 0.91 5.11
CA ALA A 371 -2.08 1.10 4.04
C ALA A 371 -1.48 0.77 2.66
N PHE A 372 -0.24 1.20 2.41
CA PHE A 372 0.52 0.85 1.20
C PHE A 372 0.70 -0.67 1.07
N VAL A 373 1.23 -1.33 2.10
CA VAL A 373 1.46 -2.78 2.11
C VAL A 373 0.14 -3.54 1.89
N GLN A 374 -0.92 -3.19 2.61
CA GLN A 374 -2.23 -3.83 2.46
C GLN A 374 -2.84 -3.60 1.08
N GLY A 375 -2.64 -2.42 0.50
CA GLY A 375 -3.07 -2.10 -0.85
C GLY A 375 -2.42 -3.00 -1.89
N VAL A 376 -1.11 -3.23 -1.80
CA VAL A 376 -0.35 -4.08 -2.73
C VAL A 376 -0.62 -5.57 -2.51
N LEU A 377 -0.83 -6.00 -1.25
CA LEU A 377 -1.09 -7.39 -0.86
C LEU A 377 -2.52 -7.90 -1.17
N ASP A 378 -3.40 -7.04 -1.70
CA ASP A 378 -4.79 -7.40 -2.00
C ASP A 378 -4.86 -8.64 -2.92
N PRO A 379 -5.45 -9.76 -2.46
CA PRO A 379 -5.43 -11.04 -3.18
C PRO A 379 -6.25 -11.01 -4.48
N ASN A 380 -7.04 -9.96 -4.70
CA ASN A 380 -7.88 -9.78 -5.87
C ASN A 380 -7.19 -9.00 -6.99
N VAL A 381 -5.92 -8.60 -6.84
CA VAL A 381 -5.17 -7.85 -7.86
C VAL A 381 -3.77 -8.41 -8.07
N ILE A 382 -3.21 -8.19 -9.26
CA ILE A 382 -1.76 -8.27 -9.47
C ILE A 382 -1.13 -6.98 -8.93
N GLY A 383 -0.31 -7.11 -7.89
CA GLY A 383 0.26 -5.99 -7.16
C GLY A 383 1.74 -5.75 -7.48
N PHE A 384 2.12 -4.50 -7.72
CA PHE A 384 3.53 -4.08 -7.73
C PHE A 384 3.74 -2.88 -6.81
N GLY A 385 4.41 -3.13 -5.68
CA GLY A 385 4.78 -2.09 -4.73
C GLY A 385 6.23 -1.69 -4.91
N THR A 386 6.53 -0.40 -5.00
CA THR A 386 7.90 0.10 -4.99
C THR A 386 8.16 0.95 -3.77
N ILE A 387 9.37 0.84 -3.22
CA ILE A 387 9.85 1.72 -2.16
C ILE A 387 11.11 2.39 -2.70
N ASP A 388 10.97 3.64 -3.14
CA ASP A 388 12.09 4.41 -3.69
C ASP A 388 12.87 5.11 -2.59
N ASP A 389 14.17 5.30 -2.77
CA ASP A 389 15.09 5.82 -1.75
C ASP A 389 14.93 5.12 -0.37
N ILE A 390 14.86 3.78 -0.36
CA ILE A 390 14.70 2.98 0.88
C ILE A 390 15.79 3.31 1.93
N ASP A 391 16.98 3.74 1.51
CA ASP A 391 18.05 4.21 2.40
C ASP A 391 17.68 5.48 3.18
N GLN A 392 16.75 6.28 2.67
CA GLN A 392 16.21 7.47 3.34
C GLN A 392 14.91 7.16 4.10
N ILE A 393 14.29 6.00 3.87
CA ILE A 393 13.00 5.63 4.49
C ILE A 393 13.18 4.63 5.63
N ALA A 394 14.17 3.74 5.52
CA ALA A 394 14.44 2.67 6.46
C ALA A 394 15.95 2.54 6.76
N GLY A 395 16.48 3.55 7.47
CA GLY A 395 17.87 3.62 7.89
C GLY A 395 18.26 2.61 8.98
N LYS A 396 19.58 2.45 9.19
CA LYS A 396 20.14 1.52 10.19
C LYS A 396 19.65 1.78 11.62
N ARG A 397 19.33 0.69 12.33
CA ARG A 397 18.93 0.73 13.74
C ARG A 397 20.05 1.28 14.63
N GLY A 398 19.69 2.21 15.51
CA GLY A 398 20.62 2.81 16.47
C GLY A 398 21.39 4.02 15.93
N ASP A 399 21.18 4.38 14.66
CA ASP A 399 21.66 5.67 14.16
C ASP A 399 20.84 6.79 14.81
N ARG A 400 21.52 7.67 15.57
CA ARG A 400 20.88 8.79 16.28
C ARG A 400 20.20 9.79 15.33
N GLN A 401 20.47 9.69 14.03
CA GLN A 401 19.88 10.54 13.00
C GLN A 401 18.58 10.00 12.39
N SER A 402 18.17 8.76 12.68
CA SER A 402 16.92 8.20 12.15
C SER A 402 15.69 8.77 12.86
N SER A 403 14.71 9.27 12.10
CA SER A 403 13.48 9.86 12.62
C SER A 403 12.54 8.79 13.21
N ALA A 404 11.62 9.21 14.11
CA ALA A 404 10.61 8.30 14.66
C ALA A 404 9.72 7.70 13.55
N GLY A 405 9.35 8.49 12.54
CA GLY A 405 8.57 8.03 11.39
C GLY A 405 9.29 6.95 10.57
N GLN A 406 10.60 7.11 10.33
CA GLN A 406 11.41 6.08 9.66
C GLN A 406 11.46 4.77 10.45
N GLN A 407 11.56 4.84 11.79
CA GLN A 407 11.56 3.66 12.65
C GLN A 407 10.21 2.92 12.62
N GLU A 408 9.10 3.65 12.61
CA GLU A 408 7.76 3.09 12.47
C GLU A 408 7.58 2.37 11.12
N VAL A 409 7.96 3.03 10.02
CA VAL A 409 7.89 2.46 8.66
C VAL A 409 8.74 1.21 8.55
N THR A 410 9.97 1.26 9.08
CA THR A 410 10.89 0.10 9.12
C THR A 410 10.24 -1.07 9.86
N ALA A 411 9.58 -0.82 10.99
CA ALA A 411 8.89 -1.88 11.74
C ALA A 411 7.75 -2.51 10.92
N VAL A 412 6.96 -1.70 10.21
CA VAL A 412 5.87 -2.17 9.35
C VAL A 412 6.39 -3.02 8.19
N PHE A 413 7.43 -2.56 7.47
CA PHE A 413 8.02 -3.34 6.37
C PHE A 413 8.66 -4.64 6.86
N MET A 414 9.25 -4.62 8.07
CA MET A 414 9.75 -5.83 8.70
C MET A 414 8.60 -6.81 9.00
N GLU A 415 7.49 -6.36 9.54
CA GLU A 415 6.33 -7.24 9.73
C GLU A 415 5.78 -7.74 8.38
N ALA A 416 5.71 -6.89 7.36
CA ALA A 416 5.15 -7.22 6.07
C ALA A 416 5.97 -8.25 5.28
N PHE A 417 7.29 -8.12 5.24
CA PHE A 417 8.14 -8.88 4.32
C PHE A 417 8.60 -10.25 4.84
N ALA A 418 8.61 -10.44 6.15
CA ALA A 418 8.98 -11.72 6.76
C ALA A 418 8.41 -11.88 8.18
N GLY A 419 7.23 -11.31 8.44
CA GLY A 419 6.52 -11.50 9.70
C GLY A 419 5.94 -12.91 9.80
N ALA A 420 5.65 -13.37 11.02
CA ALA A 420 5.08 -14.69 11.26
C ALA A 420 3.71 -14.89 10.57
N ASN A 421 3.02 -13.80 10.25
CA ASN A 421 1.69 -13.80 9.63
C ASN A 421 1.70 -13.44 8.13
N THR A 422 2.88 -13.22 7.53
CA THR A 422 2.98 -12.88 6.10
C THR A 422 2.64 -14.10 5.23
N VAL A 423 1.59 -13.98 4.41
CA VAL A 423 1.22 -15.02 3.44
C VAL A 423 1.62 -14.57 2.04
N VAL A 424 2.66 -15.19 1.49
CA VAL A 424 3.12 -14.95 0.11
C VAL A 424 2.32 -15.82 -0.85
N ARG A 425 1.32 -15.21 -1.51
CA ARG A 425 0.45 -15.89 -2.48
C ARG A 425 1.01 -15.92 -3.91
N GLY A 426 1.95 -15.03 -4.18
CA GLY A 426 2.53 -14.84 -5.51
C GLY A 426 1.73 -13.96 -6.47
N ASN A 427 0.78 -13.17 -5.96
CA ASN A 427 0.04 -12.15 -6.73
C ASN A 427 0.73 -10.79 -6.75
N CYS A 428 1.71 -10.55 -5.89
CA CYS A 428 2.38 -9.27 -5.80
C CYS A 428 3.87 -9.38 -5.49
N THR A 429 4.61 -8.32 -5.81
CA THR A 429 6.03 -8.18 -5.47
C THR A 429 6.34 -6.77 -4.97
N PHE A 430 7.37 -6.66 -4.13
CA PHE A 430 7.89 -5.40 -3.59
C PHE A 430 9.33 -5.16 -4.06
N GLY A 431 9.55 -4.03 -4.75
CA GLY A 431 10.88 -3.57 -5.15
C GLY A 431 11.38 -2.46 -4.23
N MET A 432 12.48 -2.70 -3.51
CA MET A 432 13.15 -1.71 -2.67
C MET A 432 14.34 -1.12 -3.44
N PHE A 433 14.33 0.18 -3.73
CA PHE A 433 15.36 0.83 -4.54
C PHE A 433 16.23 1.75 -3.70
N SER A 434 17.55 1.63 -3.84
CA SER A 434 18.51 2.40 -3.03
C SER A 434 19.67 2.93 -3.83
N ASN A 435 20.14 4.14 -3.50
CA ASN A 435 21.42 4.67 -3.97
C ASN A 435 22.60 4.16 -3.13
N PHE A 436 22.36 3.88 -1.85
CA PHE A 436 23.36 3.49 -0.87
C PHE A 436 22.87 2.26 -0.08
N PRO A 437 22.95 1.06 -0.66
CA PRO A 437 22.42 -0.16 -0.03
C PRO A 437 23.03 -0.46 1.35
N GLU A 438 24.23 0.06 1.63
CA GLU A 438 24.91 -0.02 2.93
C GLU A 438 24.25 0.81 4.04
N ASN A 439 23.41 1.79 3.70
CA ASN A 439 22.70 2.65 4.65
C ASN A 439 21.34 2.10 5.06
N VAL A 440 20.84 1.10 4.33
CA VAL A 440 19.57 0.42 4.59
C VAL A 440 19.71 -0.49 5.81
N ASP A 441 18.63 -0.65 6.58
CA ASP A 441 18.56 -1.62 7.68
C ASP A 441 19.00 -3.02 7.22
N ASP A 442 19.95 -3.61 7.95
CA ASP A 442 20.55 -4.90 7.59
C ASP A 442 19.53 -6.02 7.52
N ALA A 443 18.48 -5.97 8.35
CA ALA A 443 17.48 -7.02 8.38
C ALA A 443 16.50 -6.91 7.19
N LEU A 444 16.13 -5.70 6.78
CA LEU A 444 15.38 -5.48 5.53
C LEU A 444 16.20 -5.90 4.31
N ARG A 445 17.48 -5.51 4.25
CA ARG A 445 18.40 -5.90 3.18
C ARG A 445 18.52 -7.42 3.05
N GLN A 446 18.68 -8.14 4.17
CA GLN A 446 18.73 -9.60 4.21
C GLN A 446 17.40 -10.30 3.88
N ARG A 447 16.29 -9.56 3.84
CA ARG A 447 14.95 -10.08 3.51
C ARG A 447 14.58 -9.87 2.05
N ALA A 448 15.41 -9.18 1.27
CA ALA A 448 15.27 -9.17 -0.18
C ALA A 448 15.58 -10.56 -0.74
N GLY A 449 14.61 -11.20 -1.38
CA GLY A 449 14.77 -12.51 -2.01
C GLY A 449 15.60 -12.49 -3.30
N ALA A 450 15.84 -11.31 -3.87
CA ALA A 450 16.75 -11.11 -4.99
C ALA A 450 17.39 -9.71 -4.94
N ARG A 451 18.53 -9.56 -5.63
CA ARG A 451 19.24 -8.29 -5.80
C ARG A 451 19.42 -8.00 -7.28
N PHE A 452 18.92 -6.86 -7.72
CA PHE A 452 18.96 -6.40 -9.10
C PHE A 452 20.00 -5.28 -9.17
N LEU A 453 21.17 -5.58 -9.71
CA LEU A 453 22.23 -4.60 -9.86
C LEU A 453 21.92 -3.68 -11.05
N VAL A 454 21.75 -2.39 -10.77
CA VAL A 454 21.39 -1.35 -11.75
C VAL A 454 22.59 -0.44 -11.95
N ASP A 455 23.56 -0.89 -12.74
CA ASP A 455 24.82 -0.16 -12.98
C ASP A 455 24.72 0.92 -14.09
N GLY A 456 23.61 0.94 -14.83
CA GLY A 456 23.44 1.81 -16.00
C GLY A 456 24.21 1.32 -17.24
N PRO A 457 24.45 2.21 -18.23
CA PRO A 457 25.22 1.89 -19.43
C PRO A 457 26.71 1.68 -19.10
N GLN A 458 27.30 0.59 -19.60
CA GLN A 458 28.68 0.19 -19.28
C GLN A 458 29.61 0.21 -20.50
N THR A 459 29.10 -0.20 -21.65
CA THR A 459 29.87 -0.36 -22.88
C THR A 459 29.76 0.86 -23.79
N ARG A 460 30.72 1.06 -24.72
CA ARG A 460 30.64 2.12 -25.73
C ARG A 460 29.30 2.06 -26.48
N GLU A 461 28.86 0.85 -26.79
CA GLU A 461 27.62 0.55 -27.49
C GLU A 461 26.40 1.04 -26.68
N ASP A 462 26.38 0.80 -25.36
CA ASP A 462 25.33 1.35 -24.47
C ASP A 462 25.30 2.89 -24.46
N TYR A 463 26.48 3.53 -24.47
CA TYR A 463 26.57 4.99 -24.50
C TYR A 463 26.06 5.57 -25.82
N ILE A 464 26.24 4.87 -26.95
CA ILE A 464 25.67 5.26 -28.24
C ILE A 464 24.14 5.11 -28.20
N ASP A 465 23.64 3.98 -27.69
CA ASP A 465 22.21 3.69 -27.59
C ASP A 465 21.47 4.70 -26.69
N ILE A 466 22.02 5.04 -25.53
CA ILE A 466 21.39 6.02 -24.61
C ILE A 466 21.43 7.43 -25.18
N LEU A 467 22.52 7.82 -25.85
CA LEU A 467 22.61 9.12 -26.51
C LEU A 467 21.56 9.23 -27.62
N HIS A 468 21.44 8.18 -28.45
CA HIS A 468 20.43 8.14 -29.52
C HIS A 468 19.00 8.22 -28.95
N LEU A 469 18.72 7.48 -27.87
CA LEU A 469 17.42 7.50 -27.20
C LEU A 469 17.07 8.90 -26.65
N LEU A 470 18.02 9.56 -25.97
CA LEU A 470 17.82 10.86 -25.32
C LEU A 470 17.77 12.03 -26.31
N MET A 471 18.55 11.98 -27.39
CA MET A 471 18.52 12.96 -28.48
C MET A 471 17.18 12.95 -29.22
N GLY A 472 16.45 11.84 -29.15
CA GLY A 472 15.12 11.69 -29.75
C GLY A 472 15.18 11.79 -31.27
N ARG A 473 14.06 12.21 -31.89
CA ARG A 473 13.93 12.22 -33.36
C ARG A 473 14.20 13.57 -34.02
N LYS A 474 14.67 14.58 -33.28
CA LYS A 474 14.82 15.97 -33.76
C LYS A 474 16.26 16.30 -34.18
N HIS A 475 16.93 15.38 -34.87
CA HIS A 475 18.27 15.58 -35.42
C HIS A 475 18.52 14.66 -36.63
N ASP A 476 19.43 15.07 -37.51
CA ASP A 476 19.83 14.30 -38.70
C ASP A 476 21.22 13.65 -38.57
N ILE A 477 21.76 13.57 -37.35
CA ILE A 477 23.06 12.94 -37.07
C ILE A 477 22.99 11.42 -37.40
N PRO A 478 23.83 10.90 -38.32
CA PRO A 478 23.85 9.49 -38.69
C PRO A 478 24.48 8.61 -37.60
N LEU A 479 24.03 7.36 -37.48
CA LEU A 479 24.50 6.39 -36.46
C LEU A 479 25.94 5.90 -36.69
N GLY A 480 26.42 5.95 -37.93
CA GLY A 480 27.70 5.34 -38.30
C GLY A 480 27.63 3.82 -38.31
N ASP A 481 28.76 3.16 -38.06
CA ASP A 481 28.88 1.69 -37.98
C ASP A 481 28.46 1.21 -36.57
N HIS A 482 27.15 1.29 -36.30
CA HIS A 482 26.54 0.85 -35.05
C HIS A 482 25.13 0.32 -35.32
N GLU A 483 24.84 -0.87 -34.82
CA GLU A 483 23.50 -1.46 -34.85
C GLU A 483 22.80 -1.17 -33.52
N LEU A 484 21.76 -0.33 -33.56
CA LEU A 484 21.03 0.08 -32.36
C LEU A 484 20.49 -1.13 -31.60
N TYR A 485 20.74 -1.17 -30.29
CA TYR A 485 20.23 -2.17 -29.36
C TYR A 485 20.71 -3.62 -29.59
N ALA A 486 21.65 -3.88 -30.50
CA ALA A 486 22.17 -5.23 -30.77
C ALA A 486 22.88 -5.84 -29.53
N ALA A 487 23.55 -5.01 -28.72
CA ALA A 487 24.18 -5.44 -27.47
C ALA A 487 23.16 -5.86 -26.39
N GLN A 488 21.86 -5.62 -26.60
CA GLN A 488 20.81 -5.95 -25.65
C GLN A 488 20.36 -7.42 -25.69
N GLU A 489 21.06 -8.32 -26.40
CA GLU A 489 20.83 -9.78 -26.30
C GLU A 489 21.20 -10.34 -24.91
N ILE A 490 20.23 -10.26 -24.01
CA ILE A 490 20.28 -10.59 -22.58
C ILE A 490 20.96 -11.94 -22.26
N ARG A 491 20.67 -13.00 -23.03
CA ARG A 491 21.02 -14.38 -22.66
C ARG A 491 22.53 -14.66 -22.59
N ARG A 492 23.34 -14.03 -23.44
CA ARG A 492 24.80 -14.26 -23.46
C ARG A 492 25.53 -13.59 -22.30
N ALA A 493 25.01 -12.48 -21.78
CA ALA A 493 25.63 -11.77 -20.66
C ALA A 493 25.45 -12.52 -19.34
N VAL A 494 24.26 -13.08 -19.10
CA VAL A 494 23.94 -13.82 -17.87
C VAL A 494 24.79 -15.08 -17.74
N ALA A 495 24.91 -15.89 -18.80
CA ALA A 495 25.70 -17.12 -18.78
C ALA A 495 27.18 -16.86 -18.39
N ARG A 496 27.82 -15.85 -18.99
CA ARG A 496 29.21 -15.47 -18.72
C ARG A 496 29.44 -15.02 -17.27
N SER A 497 28.46 -14.38 -16.65
CA SER A 497 28.55 -13.94 -15.25
C SER A 497 28.51 -15.09 -14.25
N PHE A 498 27.88 -16.22 -14.58
CA PHE A 498 27.84 -17.38 -13.68
C PHE A 498 29.08 -18.26 -13.84
N GLU A 499 29.62 -18.36 -15.06
CA GLU A 499 30.86 -19.10 -15.33
C GLU A 499 32.06 -18.55 -14.53
N SER A 500 32.10 -17.24 -14.25
CA SER A 500 33.17 -16.65 -13.43
C SER A 500 33.18 -17.17 -12.00
N HIS A 501 32.01 -17.52 -11.45
CA HIS A 501 31.87 -18.06 -10.09
C HIS A 501 32.16 -19.57 -9.97
N ASN A 502 32.62 -20.22 -11.05
CA ASN A 502 33.15 -21.58 -10.95
C ASN A 502 34.33 -21.70 -10.00
N ARG A 503 35.03 -20.57 -9.75
CA ARG A 503 35.99 -20.42 -8.68
C ARG A 503 35.67 -19.17 -7.85
N PRO A 504 36.07 -19.14 -6.57
CA PRO A 504 35.99 -17.93 -5.76
C PRO A 504 36.98 -16.86 -6.24
N HIS A 505 36.70 -15.60 -5.91
CA HIS A 505 37.51 -14.44 -6.29
C HIS A 505 38.24 -13.78 -5.12
N GLU A 506 37.70 -13.85 -3.91
CA GLU A 506 38.32 -13.21 -2.74
C GLU A 506 39.48 -14.06 -2.21
N GLU A 507 40.64 -13.44 -1.91
CA GLU A 507 41.87 -14.15 -1.51
C GLU A 507 41.64 -15.12 -0.34
N GLY A 508 40.90 -14.66 0.68
CA GLY A 508 40.57 -15.48 1.84
C GLY A 508 39.76 -16.74 1.48
N LEU A 509 38.83 -16.63 0.52
CA LEU A 509 37.99 -17.74 0.09
C LEU A 509 38.71 -18.67 -0.90
N ILE A 510 39.57 -18.11 -1.77
CA ILE A 510 40.45 -18.88 -2.66
C ILE A 510 41.27 -19.88 -1.85
N GLY A 511 41.92 -19.44 -0.77
CA GLY A 511 42.71 -20.32 0.09
C GLY A 511 41.90 -21.46 0.73
N VAL A 512 40.64 -21.20 1.11
CA VAL A 512 39.74 -22.24 1.64
C VAL A 512 39.35 -23.23 0.55
N TYR A 513 38.97 -22.74 -0.63
CA TYR A 513 38.57 -23.56 -1.77
C TYR A 513 39.70 -24.48 -2.24
N GLU A 514 40.91 -23.94 -2.42
CA GLU A 514 42.08 -24.72 -2.86
C GLU A 514 42.48 -25.79 -1.85
N ARG A 515 42.43 -25.48 -0.54
CA ARG A 515 42.70 -26.46 0.52
C ARG A 515 41.68 -27.61 0.49
N VAL A 516 40.39 -27.29 0.39
CA VAL A 516 39.33 -28.31 0.35
C VAL A 516 39.44 -29.14 -0.92
N GLU A 517 39.65 -28.52 -2.09
CA GLU A 517 39.83 -29.24 -3.36
C GLU A 517 41.06 -30.18 -3.30
N ALA A 518 42.14 -29.77 -2.62
CA ALA A 518 43.32 -30.61 -2.42
C ALA A 518 43.07 -31.80 -1.48
N GLU A 519 42.28 -31.63 -0.42
CA GLU A 519 42.02 -32.66 0.59
C GLU A 519 41.00 -33.72 0.13
N ILE A 520 39.90 -33.29 -0.51
CA ILE A 520 38.75 -34.16 -0.83
C ILE A 520 38.45 -34.28 -2.33
N GLY A 521 39.24 -33.61 -3.18
CA GLY A 521 39.06 -33.59 -4.63
C GLY A 521 37.89 -32.71 -5.09
N ARG A 522 37.45 -32.90 -6.34
CA ARG A 522 36.36 -32.13 -6.94
C ARG A 522 35.07 -32.24 -6.12
N LEU A 523 34.40 -31.10 -5.95
CA LEU A 523 33.10 -30.99 -5.28
C LEU A 523 31.99 -31.56 -6.20
N ASP A 524 31.69 -32.85 -6.04
CA ASP A 524 30.75 -33.60 -6.91
C ASP A 524 29.60 -34.29 -6.13
N THR A 525 29.60 -34.21 -4.80
CA THR A 525 28.57 -34.81 -3.94
C THR A 525 28.13 -33.87 -2.83
N ILE A 526 26.91 -34.05 -2.31
CA ILE A 526 26.37 -33.27 -1.18
C ILE A 526 27.31 -33.33 0.04
N ALA A 527 27.93 -34.48 0.31
CA ALA A 527 28.87 -34.63 1.43
C ALA A 527 30.08 -33.70 1.27
N LYS A 528 30.68 -33.65 0.07
CA LYS A 528 31.82 -32.77 -0.22
C LYS A 528 31.44 -31.29 -0.21
N LEU A 529 30.26 -30.95 -0.75
CA LEU A 529 29.71 -29.59 -0.66
C LEU A 529 29.49 -29.17 0.80
N GLY A 530 29.00 -30.08 1.64
CA GLY A 530 28.87 -29.87 3.08
C GLY A 530 30.20 -29.63 3.78
N THR A 531 31.24 -30.39 3.43
CA THR A 531 32.62 -30.16 3.91
C THR A 531 33.13 -28.78 3.50
N TYR A 532 32.88 -28.37 2.25
CA TYR A 532 33.28 -27.05 1.78
C TYR A 532 32.56 -25.92 2.55
N LEU A 533 31.24 -26.02 2.72
CA LEU A 533 30.46 -25.08 3.54
C LEU A 533 30.97 -25.00 4.98
N LYS A 534 31.36 -26.14 5.56
CA LYS A 534 31.93 -26.19 6.91
C LYS A 534 33.29 -25.49 6.98
N ALA A 535 34.15 -25.68 5.98
CA ALA A 535 35.45 -25.02 5.91
C ALA A 535 35.32 -23.50 5.74
N ILE A 536 34.30 -23.02 5.01
CA ILE A 536 33.98 -21.58 4.93
C ILE A 536 33.57 -21.05 6.31
N GLN A 537 32.70 -21.76 7.03
CA GLN A 537 32.26 -21.36 8.37
C GLN A 537 33.41 -21.31 9.39
N GLU A 538 34.39 -22.18 9.27
CA GLU A 538 35.59 -22.15 10.12
C GLU A 538 36.51 -20.97 9.82
N ALA A 539 36.53 -20.51 8.56
CA ALA A 539 37.27 -19.32 8.15
C ALA A 539 36.52 -18.02 8.50
N ASP A 540 35.18 -18.02 8.45
CA ASP A 540 34.34 -16.89 8.83
C ASP A 540 33.17 -17.33 9.74
N PRO A 541 33.24 -17.05 11.05
CA PRO A 541 32.19 -17.38 12.01
C PRO A 541 30.81 -16.75 11.71
N ARG A 542 30.73 -15.70 10.88
CA ARG A 542 29.46 -15.08 10.47
C ARG A 542 28.70 -15.92 9.44
N PHE A 543 29.38 -16.85 8.77
CA PHE A 543 28.76 -17.78 7.84
C PHE A 543 27.96 -18.85 8.61
N THR A 544 26.67 -18.56 8.85
CA THR A 544 25.79 -19.40 9.68
C THR A 544 24.83 -20.26 8.85
N GLY A 545 23.99 -21.07 9.52
CA GLY A 545 22.95 -21.85 8.84
C GLY A 545 21.97 -21.02 7.98
N ARG A 546 21.83 -19.71 8.27
CA ARG A 546 21.07 -18.79 7.41
C ARG A 546 21.73 -18.60 6.04
N ALA A 547 23.06 -18.56 5.96
CA ALA A 547 23.79 -18.48 4.70
C ALA A 547 23.52 -19.73 3.84
N ILE A 548 23.55 -20.92 4.45
CA ILE A 548 23.25 -22.19 3.76
C ILE A 548 21.82 -22.18 3.20
N LYS A 549 20.85 -21.71 3.99
CA LYS A 549 19.46 -21.54 3.52
C LYS A 549 19.39 -20.59 2.32
N ASN A 550 20.01 -19.41 2.41
CA ASN A 550 20.01 -18.42 1.35
C ASN A 550 20.65 -18.94 0.05
N ILE A 551 21.78 -19.65 0.14
CA ILE A 551 22.42 -20.33 -1.00
C ILE A 551 21.47 -21.36 -1.62
N THR A 552 20.83 -22.18 -0.78
CA THR A 552 19.89 -23.20 -1.25
C THR A 552 18.68 -22.58 -1.95
N ASP A 553 18.15 -21.49 -1.40
CA ASP A 553 17.05 -20.74 -2.01
C ASP A 553 17.49 -20.11 -3.35
N ALA A 554 18.71 -19.57 -3.43
CA ALA A 554 19.27 -19.03 -4.67
C ALA A 554 19.46 -20.12 -5.75
N VAL A 555 19.93 -21.32 -5.37
CA VAL A 555 20.02 -22.48 -6.29
C VAL A 555 18.64 -22.87 -6.81
N LYS A 556 17.60 -22.88 -5.95
CA LYS A 556 16.23 -23.16 -6.40
C LYS A 556 15.70 -22.07 -7.34
N VAL A 557 15.93 -20.80 -7.01
CA VAL A 557 15.59 -19.65 -7.88
C VAL A 557 16.27 -19.78 -9.25
N ARG A 558 17.49 -20.36 -9.27
CA ARG A 558 18.26 -20.59 -10.48
C ARG A 558 17.81 -21.80 -11.29
N ALA A 559 17.36 -22.88 -10.63
CA ALA A 559 16.68 -23.98 -11.32
C ALA A 559 15.39 -23.53 -12.00
N MET A 560 14.77 -22.47 -11.46
CA MET A 560 13.61 -21.78 -12.02
C MET A 560 14.01 -20.58 -12.90
N ASP A 561 15.27 -20.49 -13.34
CA ASP A 561 15.78 -19.43 -14.20
C ASP A 561 15.58 -19.74 -15.68
N PHE A 562 14.31 -19.83 -16.05
CA PHE A 562 13.87 -19.88 -17.43
C PHE A 562 12.93 -18.71 -17.72
N GLU A 563 12.84 -18.35 -18.98
CA GLU A 563 11.94 -17.32 -19.44
C GLU A 563 10.64 -17.95 -19.92
N LEU A 564 9.52 -17.48 -19.37
CA LEU A 564 8.20 -17.84 -19.91
C LEU A 564 8.06 -17.27 -21.33
N PRO A 565 7.51 -18.04 -22.29
CA PRO A 565 7.27 -17.55 -23.65
C PRO A 565 6.46 -16.25 -23.69
N ASP A 566 6.84 -15.31 -24.54
CA ASP A 566 6.08 -14.05 -24.72
C ASP A 566 4.65 -14.31 -25.22
N GLU A 567 4.49 -15.32 -26.09
CA GLU A 567 3.20 -15.79 -26.61
C GLU A 567 2.18 -16.10 -25.50
N TRP A 568 2.63 -16.58 -24.34
CA TRP A 568 1.75 -16.87 -23.20
C TRP A 568 1.14 -15.62 -22.56
N MET A 569 1.78 -14.46 -22.73
CA MET A 569 1.30 -13.15 -22.26
C MET A 569 0.50 -12.40 -23.32
N GLU A 570 0.80 -12.65 -24.60
CA GLU A 570 0.10 -12.07 -25.75
C GLU A 570 -1.23 -12.79 -26.01
N GLU A 571 -1.25 -14.12 -25.86
CA GLU A 571 -2.43 -14.97 -26.03
C GLU A 571 -2.76 -15.70 -24.71
N PRO A 572 -3.58 -15.09 -23.82
CA PRO A 572 -3.86 -15.63 -22.49
C PRO A 572 -4.42 -17.06 -22.45
N ASP A 573 -5.11 -17.50 -23.50
CA ASP A 573 -5.64 -18.88 -23.63
C ASP A 573 -4.54 -19.97 -23.67
N LEU A 574 -3.33 -19.60 -24.10
CA LEU A 574 -2.19 -20.52 -24.18
C LEU A 574 -1.62 -20.88 -22.81
N PHE A 575 -1.88 -20.09 -21.76
CA PHE A 575 -1.33 -20.36 -20.43
C PHE A 575 -2.13 -19.72 -19.29
N LEU A 576 -2.38 -18.41 -19.33
CA LEU A 576 -2.93 -17.64 -18.20
C LEU A 576 -4.32 -18.12 -17.76
N PHE A 577 -5.18 -18.48 -18.71
CA PHE A 577 -6.55 -18.95 -18.45
C PHE A 577 -6.66 -20.45 -18.19
N LYS A 578 -5.55 -21.19 -18.18
CA LYS A 578 -5.54 -22.61 -17.82
C LYS A 578 -5.70 -22.80 -16.32
N ASP A 579 -6.21 -23.95 -15.94
CA ASP A 579 -6.33 -24.34 -14.53
C ASP A 579 -4.94 -24.44 -13.87
N TYR A 580 -4.94 -24.33 -12.54
CA TYR A 580 -3.73 -24.33 -11.73
C TYR A 580 -2.81 -25.53 -11.97
N GLU A 581 -3.35 -26.74 -12.05
CA GLU A 581 -2.54 -27.96 -12.21
C GLU A 581 -1.87 -27.98 -13.57
N THR A 582 -2.58 -27.59 -14.62
CA THR A 582 -2.02 -27.46 -15.96
C THR A 582 -0.92 -26.40 -16.00
N LYS A 583 -1.13 -25.21 -15.40
CA LYS A 583 -0.09 -24.17 -15.31
C LYS A 583 1.15 -24.68 -14.57
N ALA A 584 0.96 -25.36 -13.44
CA ALA A 584 2.04 -25.91 -12.64
C ALA A 584 2.85 -26.96 -13.42
N GLY A 585 2.18 -27.86 -14.16
CA GLY A 585 2.84 -28.83 -15.04
C GLY A 585 3.66 -28.18 -16.15
N MET A 586 3.11 -27.18 -16.84
CA MET A 586 3.81 -26.43 -17.89
C MET A 586 5.05 -25.69 -17.36
N ILE A 587 4.98 -25.17 -16.12
CA ILE A 587 6.11 -24.51 -15.45
C ILE A 587 7.17 -25.55 -15.05
N GLU A 588 6.76 -26.71 -14.51
CA GLU A 588 7.68 -27.78 -14.09
C GLU A 588 8.44 -28.38 -15.30
N GLU A 589 7.82 -28.45 -16.48
CA GLU A 589 8.49 -28.88 -17.72
C GLU A 589 9.63 -27.94 -18.15
N LEU A 590 9.54 -26.65 -17.84
CA LEU A 590 10.58 -25.66 -18.14
C LEU A 590 11.71 -25.64 -17.09
N ARG A 591 11.49 -26.28 -15.94
CA ARG A 591 12.44 -26.31 -14.83
C ARG A 591 13.74 -27.00 -15.23
N GLN A 592 14.85 -26.34 -14.94
CA GLN A 592 16.17 -26.93 -15.15
C GLN A 592 16.58 -27.81 -13.96
N PRO A 593 17.29 -28.92 -14.19
CA PRO A 593 17.80 -29.74 -13.11
C PRO A 593 18.85 -28.96 -12.30
N ILE A 594 18.79 -29.06 -10.97
CA ILE A 594 19.84 -28.53 -10.09
C ILE A 594 21.11 -29.35 -10.31
N THR A 595 22.14 -28.73 -10.88
CA THR A 595 23.45 -29.36 -11.09
C THR A 595 24.40 -29.05 -9.93
N VAL A 596 25.42 -29.89 -9.74
CA VAL A 596 26.43 -29.64 -8.71
C VAL A 596 27.20 -28.33 -8.98
N GLU A 597 27.48 -28.05 -10.25
CA GLU A 597 28.13 -26.81 -10.68
C GLU A 597 27.33 -25.58 -10.26
N MET A 598 26.01 -25.62 -10.42
CA MET A 598 25.11 -24.55 -9.98
C MET A 598 25.24 -24.28 -8.47
N VAL A 599 25.32 -25.34 -7.66
CA VAL A 599 25.47 -25.23 -6.21
C VAL A 599 26.84 -24.65 -5.85
N VAL A 600 27.93 -25.12 -6.47
CA VAL A 600 29.28 -24.60 -6.22
C VAL A 600 29.36 -23.10 -6.56
N GLN A 601 28.82 -22.70 -7.72
CA GLN A 601 28.81 -21.30 -8.14
C GLN A 601 28.04 -20.41 -7.16
N GLU A 602 26.89 -20.87 -6.64
CA GLU A 602 26.11 -20.12 -5.66
C GLU A 602 26.79 -20.06 -4.28
N ILE A 603 27.47 -21.12 -3.85
CA ILE A 603 28.31 -21.10 -2.64
C ILE A 603 29.41 -20.05 -2.79
N ASN A 604 30.16 -20.10 -3.89
CA ASN A 604 31.26 -19.18 -4.16
C ASN A 604 30.77 -17.74 -4.22
N ARG A 605 29.69 -17.47 -4.97
CA ARG A 605 29.12 -16.12 -5.12
C ARG A 605 28.69 -15.54 -3.77
N TYR A 606 28.01 -16.33 -2.94
CA TYR A 606 27.54 -15.86 -1.63
C TYR A 606 28.73 -15.63 -0.69
N ALA A 607 29.66 -16.57 -0.61
CA ALA A 607 30.81 -16.48 0.29
C ALA A 607 31.78 -15.35 -0.14
N ASP A 608 32.06 -15.17 -1.44
CA ASP A 608 32.83 -14.03 -1.96
C ASP A 608 32.21 -12.70 -1.49
N SER A 609 30.88 -12.59 -1.54
CA SER A 609 30.19 -11.40 -1.07
C SER A 609 30.41 -11.14 0.43
N GLU A 610 30.28 -12.17 1.27
CA GLU A 610 30.47 -12.02 2.73
C GLU A 610 31.93 -11.68 3.09
N PHE A 611 32.91 -12.35 2.47
CA PHE A 611 34.33 -12.05 2.65
C PHE A 611 34.67 -10.62 2.22
N ARG A 612 34.15 -10.19 1.07
CA ARG A 612 34.33 -8.81 0.59
C ARG A 612 33.80 -7.77 1.56
N TYR A 613 32.65 -8.00 2.19
CA TYR A 613 32.08 -7.06 3.16
C TYR A 613 32.85 -7.05 4.47
N ALA A 614 33.47 -8.16 4.85
CA ALA A 614 34.37 -8.22 5.99
C ALA A 614 35.58 -7.32 5.82
N ASP A 615 36.28 -7.49 4.71
CA ASP A 615 37.56 -6.83 4.48
C ASP A 615 37.35 -5.35 4.14
N LYS A 616 36.31 -5.03 3.35
CA LYS A 616 36.01 -3.64 2.97
C LYS A 616 35.48 -2.78 4.11
N SER A 617 34.77 -3.31 5.10
CA SER A 617 34.21 -2.47 6.17
C SER A 617 35.32 -1.78 6.96
N ASP A 618 36.36 -2.52 7.32
CA ASP A 618 37.51 -2.00 8.06
C ASP A 618 38.42 -1.16 7.16
N GLU A 619 38.67 -1.60 5.92
CA GLU A 619 39.51 -0.86 4.98
C GLU A 619 38.88 0.46 4.53
N VAL A 620 37.56 0.50 4.31
CA VAL A 620 36.82 1.74 3.99
C VAL A 620 36.78 2.67 5.19
N ALA A 621 36.63 2.16 6.42
CA ALA A 621 36.72 2.98 7.62
C ALA A 621 38.11 3.62 7.76
N ILE A 622 39.18 2.85 7.52
CA ILE A 622 40.56 3.34 7.52
C ILE A 622 40.78 4.34 6.39
N ALA A 623 40.35 4.04 5.16
CA ALA A 623 40.52 4.92 4.01
C ALA A 623 39.76 6.24 4.18
N ASN A 624 38.54 6.21 4.70
CA ASN A 624 37.77 7.41 5.03
C ASN A 624 38.48 8.23 6.11
N MET A 625 38.98 7.59 7.16
CA MET A 625 39.74 8.27 8.21
C MET A 625 41.02 8.91 7.66
N VAL A 626 41.75 8.23 6.77
CA VAL A 626 42.92 8.80 6.06
C VAL A 626 42.51 10.00 5.20
N ARG A 627 41.40 9.89 4.46
CA ARG A 627 40.91 10.96 3.58
C ARG A 627 40.46 12.19 4.38
N ASP A 628 39.86 12.00 5.55
CA ASP A 628 39.46 13.08 6.45
C ASP A 628 40.65 13.73 7.15
N MET A 629 41.68 12.95 7.50
CA MET A 629 42.96 13.49 7.95
C MET A 629 43.62 14.34 6.86
N GLN A 630 43.66 13.87 5.60
CA GLN A 630 44.19 14.61 4.46
C GLN A 630 43.40 15.91 4.18
N ARG A 631 42.06 15.86 4.25
CA ARG A 631 41.20 17.04 4.11
C ARG A 631 41.44 18.05 5.22
N THR A 632 41.61 17.59 6.45
CA THR A 632 41.91 18.42 7.62
C THR A 632 43.29 19.07 7.49
N GLU A 633 44.29 18.32 7.01
CA GLU A 633 45.63 18.85 6.74
C GLU A 633 45.59 19.92 5.65
N ALA A 634 44.87 19.67 4.55
CA ALA A 634 44.69 20.62 3.46
C ALA A 634 43.92 21.89 3.90
N ALA A 635 42.87 21.72 4.71
CA ALA A 635 42.10 22.84 5.27
C ALA A 635 42.95 23.68 6.22
N LYS A 636 43.73 23.04 7.10
CA LYS A 636 44.65 23.71 8.03
C LYS A 636 45.74 24.48 7.28
N ARG A 637 46.30 23.89 6.21
CA ARG A 637 47.28 24.54 5.34
C ARG A 637 46.70 25.82 4.71
N ARG A 638 45.52 25.72 4.09
CA ARG A 638 44.81 26.88 3.50
C ARG A 638 44.47 27.97 4.52
N TYR A 639 44.05 27.59 5.72
CA TYR A 639 43.73 28.53 6.80
C TYR A 639 44.97 29.28 7.31
N LEU A 640 46.12 28.60 7.43
CA LEU A 640 47.38 29.23 7.84
C LEU A 640 47.98 30.11 6.73
N GLU A 641 47.88 29.68 5.47
CA GLU A 641 48.27 30.50 4.30
C GLU A 641 47.45 31.79 4.22
N GLY A 642 46.14 31.72 4.48
CA GLY A 642 45.26 32.89 4.54
C GLY A 642 45.44 33.80 5.76
N LYS A 643 46.28 33.43 6.74
CA LYS A 643 46.66 34.28 7.89
C LYS A 643 47.99 35.01 7.70
N ASN A 644 48.81 34.59 6.74
CA ASN A 644 50.14 35.12 6.48
C ASN A 644 50.21 35.99 5.22
N GLY A 645 49.07 36.26 4.57
CA GLY A 645 48.87 37.31 3.57
C GLY A 645 47.90 38.35 4.11
#